data_AF-A0A6B3MY10-F1
#
_entry.id   AF-A0A6B3MY10-F1
#
_cell.length_a   1.000
_cell.length_b   1.000
_cell.length_c   1.000
_cell.angle_alpha   90.00
_cell.angle_beta   90.00
_cell.angle_gamma   90.00
#
_symmetry.space_group_name_H-M   'P 1'
#
loop_
_entity.id
_entity.type
_entity.pdbx_description
1 polymer ?
#
loop_
_entity_poly.entity_id
_entity_poly.type
_entity_poly.pdbx_seq_one_letter_code
_entity_poly.pdbx_strand_id
1 'polypeptide(L)'
;MEVNQQRHIIKKQIIELNLSSQQGAFELQNEVSRLYRYKVLPLIDNLFNQFSDLDTIHRINTLEIDLGNIDINNLEQELIDKIIAQIQQQLEEQISHSSSSLSTQPQPNTELGESSPLLARTEGETGENIEVNKITSVSATRYQRLSDQICKSEIASKRALQLEVFSYFIQTGMLPWWAENLSKQELEDYCDRLITNSPNQVKYIVQQSLKNSKQLQRLIYQFSDSILLKIAGLLTGDSVPFIADYNTDIKPVLEQLEQTRNIPAAKLRLEIWQGILFSISSNSNTQVDKLKLIQENLLHIATSNRINYPEFLKNLVAKIEHLVREGKGFKSTLPEILDKIQIPGQDAQLIRAEERASQLEIFSNFIQTGILSENLSKQQLEQYCDRLITNSPNQVKYIVQQSLKNSKQLQRLIYQFSDSILLKIAGLLTGDSVPFIADYNTDIKPVLEQLEQTRNIPEAKLRLERWQGILFSISSESKTQVDKFKLIEDNLLHIASSNRINYPEFLKNIVAKIEHLVREGKGFKSQLTEILDRIQIPSQDTQLIRAEERASQLEIFSNFIQTGILSENLSKQQLEQYCDRLITNSPNQVKYIVQQSLKNSKQLQRLIYQFSDSILLKIARLFTGDSVPFIADYNTDIKPVLEQLEQTRNIPAAKLRLEIWQGLLFSLSSDSKTKLDKLKLVQDNLLHIATSNRINYPEFLKNIVAKIEHLVRQGKGFKSRLPEILDRIQIPSQETQFIKEREQLEHLLRELQHLDFNSQILPQHKQQINQLKTEIEILLNEINNPAQVQRSSDLITRFKQLQKSIQTLKLNIQQELKSNQTRFPDVVNTFSDSDEIYIYNAGLILLWPFLTRFFVKIGLVQDKIFINTISAERAALLLQYLVDNSTEIPEHSLPLNKILCGIDLLEPIDTNLEITPQERAECENLLYAVIQNWSILKNTSIEGFRTAFLQRNGMVRVRDGSWLLQVERETYDILLDRIPWSIRVVKLPWMDNILYVEW
;
A
#
# COMPACT_ATOMS: atom_id res chain seq x y z
N MET A 1 -40.37 13.53 11.20
CA MET A 1 -40.76 14.18 9.93
C MET A 1 -40.72 13.11 8.86
N GLU A 2 -41.62 13.15 7.90
CA GLU A 2 -41.71 12.12 6.86
C GLU A 2 -40.45 12.11 6.00
N VAL A 3 -40.02 10.91 5.59
CA VAL A 3 -38.83 10.74 4.74
C VAL A 3 -39.23 11.13 3.33
N ASN A 4 -38.53 12.10 2.73
CA ASN A 4 -38.74 12.49 1.35
C ASN A 4 -38.18 11.41 0.40
N GLN A 5 -38.89 10.30 0.29
CA GLN A 5 -38.52 9.17 -0.57
C GLN A 5 -38.72 9.57 -2.04
N GLN A 6 -37.62 9.61 -2.79
CA GLN A 6 -37.63 9.86 -4.23
C GLN A 6 -38.39 8.74 -4.94
N ARG A 7 -39.54 9.05 -5.58
CA ARG A 7 -40.45 8.05 -6.17
C ARG A 7 -40.13 7.70 -7.63
N HIS A 8 -39.12 8.32 -8.21
CA HIS A 8 -38.76 8.22 -9.61
C HIS A 8 -37.27 7.87 -9.77
N ILE A 9 -36.86 7.35 -10.94
CA ILE A 9 -35.45 7.03 -11.25
C ILE A 9 -35.13 7.52 -12.66
N ILE A 10 -34.25 8.52 -12.78
CA ILE A 10 -33.77 9.05 -14.05
C ILE A 10 -32.39 8.45 -14.35
N LYS A 11 -32.26 7.70 -15.45
CA LYS A 11 -31.02 6.94 -15.76
C LYS A 11 -29.92 7.77 -16.42
N LYS A 12 -30.29 8.80 -17.18
CA LYS A 12 -29.40 9.73 -17.87
C LYS A 12 -30.16 11.02 -18.12
N GLN A 13 -29.47 12.14 -17.99
CA GLN A 13 -29.92 13.47 -18.42
C GLN A 13 -28.89 14.00 -19.41
N ILE A 14 -29.34 14.77 -20.40
CA ILE A 14 -28.51 15.48 -21.38
C ILE A 14 -29.14 16.85 -21.55
N ILE A 15 -28.31 17.89 -21.65
CA ILE A 15 -28.72 19.26 -21.99
C ILE A 15 -27.80 19.69 -23.12
N GLU A 16 -28.37 20.06 -24.26
CA GLU A 16 -27.62 20.52 -25.42
C GLU A 16 -27.92 22.01 -25.62
N LEU A 17 -26.87 22.83 -25.77
CA LEU A 17 -26.95 24.28 -25.88
C LEU A 17 -26.30 24.75 -27.17
N ASN A 18 -27.09 25.31 -28.07
CA ASN A 18 -26.60 25.86 -29.34
C ASN A 18 -26.26 27.36 -29.16
N LEU A 19 -24.97 27.68 -29.17
CA LEU A 19 -24.45 29.03 -28.93
C LEU A 19 -23.93 29.68 -30.21
N SER A 20 -24.15 31.00 -30.35
CA SER A 20 -23.74 31.78 -31.52
C SER A 20 -22.26 32.19 -31.53
N SER A 21 -21.53 31.94 -30.43
CA SER A 21 -20.10 32.21 -30.28
C SER A 21 -19.46 31.18 -29.34
N GLN A 22 -18.17 30.92 -29.53
CA GLN A 22 -17.34 30.11 -28.64
C GLN A 22 -16.85 30.89 -27.41
N GLN A 23 -16.82 32.23 -27.49
CA GLN A 23 -16.36 33.10 -26.40
C GLN A 23 -17.44 33.18 -25.31
N GLY A 24 -17.07 32.91 -24.06
CA GLY A 24 -18.01 32.80 -22.93
C GLY A 24 -18.79 31.48 -22.85
N ALA A 25 -18.61 30.55 -23.81
CA ALA A 25 -19.39 29.32 -23.88
C ALA A 25 -19.22 28.42 -22.64
N PHE A 26 -18.02 28.35 -22.06
CA PHE A 26 -17.74 27.56 -20.86
C PHE A 26 -18.33 28.20 -19.59
N GLU A 27 -18.32 29.53 -19.49
CA GLU A 27 -18.93 30.28 -18.40
C GLU A 27 -20.44 30.05 -18.38
N LEU A 28 -21.08 30.19 -19.56
CA LEU A 28 -22.52 29.96 -19.74
C LEU A 28 -22.90 28.47 -19.54
N GLN A 29 -22.05 27.53 -19.97
CA GLN A 29 -22.24 26.10 -19.70
C GLN A 29 -22.22 25.81 -18.19
N ASN A 30 -21.28 26.40 -17.46
CA ASN A 30 -21.17 26.24 -16.00
C ASN A 30 -22.35 26.92 -15.29
N GLU A 31 -22.80 28.08 -15.75
CA GLU A 31 -23.98 28.76 -15.21
C GLU A 31 -25.26 27.96 -15.46
N VAL A 32 -25.52 27.47 -16.68
CA VAL A 32 -26.67 26.59 -16.97
C VAL A 32 -26.56 25.27 -16.18
N SER A 33 -25.38 24.68 -16.06
CA SER A 33 -25.18 23.47 -15.23
C SER A 33 -25.45 23.74 -13.74
N ARG A 34 -25.13 24.94 -13.24
CA ARG A 34 -25.46 25.38 -11.88
C ARG A 34 -26.96 25.59 -11.73
N LEU A 35 -27.58 26.36 -12.61
CA LEU A 35 -29.03 26.60 -12.59
C LEU A 35 -29.81 25.29 -12.65
N TYR A 36 -29.41 24.36 -13.52
CA TYR A 36 -30.04 23.06 -13.64
C TYR A 36 -29.92 22.23 -12.34
N ARG A 37 -28.71 22.08 -11.78
CA ARG A 37 -28.50 21.29 -10.56
C ARG A 37 -29.12 21.90 -9.30
N TYR A 38 -29.05 23.23 -9.15
CA TYR A 38 -29.42 23.93 -7.92
C TYR A 38 -30.87 24.42 -7.90
N LYS A 39 -31.51 24.64 -9.06
CA LYS A 39 -32.89 25.14 -9.17
C LYS A 39 -33.81 24.16 -9.88
N VAL A 40 -33.41 23.65 -11.05
CA VAL A 40 -34.29 22.84 -11.91
C VAL A 40 -34.50 21.42 -11.35
N LEU A 41 -33.44 20.71 -10.94
CA LEU A 41 -33.57 19.35 -10.40
C LEU A 41 -34.54 19.26 -9.21
N PRO A 42 -34.46 20.10 -8.16
CA PRO A 42 -35.46 20.10 -7.09
C PRO A 42 -36.89 20.37 -7.55
N LEU A 43 -37.10 21.08 -8.65
CA LEU A 43 -38.42 21.37 -9.21
C LEU A 43 -38.92 20.19 -10.06
N ILE A 44 -38.05 19.51 -10.81
CA ILE A 44 -38.33 18.23 -11.49
C ILE A 44 -38.69 17.14 -10.45
N ASP A 45 -37.94 17.03 -9.35
CA ASP A 45 -38.22 16.05 -8.30
C ASP A 45 -39.63 16.22 -7.73
N ASN A 46 -40.01 17.46 -7.43
CA ASN A 46 -41.35 17.79 -6.91
C ASN A 46 -42.45 17.60 -7.97
N LEU A 47 -42.17 17.86 -9.25
CA LEU A 47 -43.12 17.67 -10.35
C LEU A 47 -43.37 16.18 -10.61
N PHE A 48 -42.31 15.37 -10.73
CA PHE A 48 -42.42 13.93 -10.97
C PHE A 48 -43.15 13.21 -9.84
N ASN A 49 -42.94 13.61 -8.58
CA ASN A 49 -43.65 13.06 -7.43
C ASN A 49 -45.17 13.44 -7.40
N GLN A 50 -45.62 14.41 -8.20
CA GLN A 50 -47.04 14.76 -8.37
C GLN A 50 -47.73 13.93 -9.47
N PHE A 51 -46.96 13.33 -10.39
CA PHE A 51 -47.47 12.46 -11.48
C PHE A 51 -47.36 10.95 -11.15
N SER A 52 -47.06 10.59 -9.89
CA SER A 52 -46.91 9.19 -9.44
C SER A 52 -47.93 8.81 -8.36
N ASP A 53 -48.96 8.04 -8.76
CA ASP A 53 -49.79 7.29 -7.82
C ASP A 53 -48.98 6.14 -7.16
N LEU A 54 -49.44 5.65 -6.01
CA LEU A 54 -48.70 4.64 -5.24
C LEU A 54 -48.67 3.25 -5.90
N ASP A 55 -49.65 2.94 -6.75
CA ASP A 55 -49.85 1.61 -7.34
C ASP A 55 -49.44 1.52 -8.82
N THR A 56 -48.93 2.61 -9.43
CA THR A 56 -48.55 2.64 -10.86
C THR A 56 -47.09 3.04 -11.09
N ILE A 57 -46.39 2.30 -11.97
CA ILE A 57 -45.01 2.62 -12.38
C ILE A 57 -45.03 3.06 -13.85
N HIS A 58 -45.04 4.37 -14.07
CA HIS A 58 -44.93 4.95 -15.41
C HIS A 58 -43.48 4.86 -15.90
N ARG A 59 -43.26 4.19 -17.04
CA ARG A 59 -41.92 3.97 -17.62
C ARG A 59 -41.80 4.63 -18.99
N ILE A 60 -41.26 5.84 -18.99
CA ILE A 60 -40.88 6.58 -20.20
C ILE A 60 -39.46 6.14 -20.61
N ASN A 61 -39.24 5.85 -21.89
CA ASN A 61 -37.92 5.44 -22.40
C ASN A 61 -37.02 6.64 -22.71
N THR A 62 -37.60 7.71 -23.25
CA THR A 62 -36.96 8.99 -23.60
C THR A 62 -37.99 10.11 -23.44
N LEU A 63 -37.65 11.15 -22.67
CA LEU A 63 -38.41 12.39 -22.56
C LEU A 63 -37.52 13.49 -23.14
N GLU A 64 -37.92 14.03 -24.29
CA GLU A 64 -37.18 15.05 -25.03
C GLU A 64 -38.01 16.35 -24.99
N ILE A 65 -37.36 17.47 -24.68
CA ILE A 65 -37.99 18.78 -24.55
C ILE A 65 -37.17 19.80 -25.34
N ASP A 66 -37.82 20.53 -26.24
CA ASP A 66 -37.23 21.69 -26.89
C ASP A 66 -37.62 22.95 -26.11
N LEU A 67 -36.62 23.72 -25.68
CA LEU A 67 -36.79 24.97 -24.94
C LEU A 67 -36.76 26.19 -25.88
N GLY A 68 -36.40 25.99 -27.15
CA GLY A 68 -36.17 27.05 -28.12
C GLY A 68 -35.02 27.98 -27.73
N ASN A 69 -35.09 29.23 -28.23
CA ASN A 69 -34.14 30.27 -27.86
C ASN A 69 -34.39 30.74 -26.42
N ILE A 70 -33.32 30.99 -25.66
CA ILE A 70 -33.37 31.52 -24.28
C ILE A 70 -32.57 32.83 -24.23
N ASP A 71 -33.13 33.87 -23.61
CA ASP A 71 -32.42 35.15 -23.44
C ASP A 71 -31.42 35.07 -22.29
N ILE A 72 -30.14 35.19 -22.62
CA ILE A 72 -29.01 35.18 -21.67
C ILE A 72 -29.17 36.30 -20.62
N ASN A 73 -29.83 37.42 -20.95
CA ASN A 73 -30.06 38.53 -20.01
C ASN A 73 -31.08 38.20 -18.91
N ASN A 74 -31.84 37.10 -19.03
CA ASN A 74 -32.77 36.61 -18.00
C ASN A 74 -32.67 35.08 -17.82
N LEU A 75 -31.45 34.55 -17.95
CA LEU A 75 -31.17 33.12 -18.07
C LEU A 75 -31.78 32.26 -16.95
N GLU A 76 -31.63 32.66 -15.67
CA GLU A 76 -32.15 31.88 -14.53
C GLU A 76 -33.67 31.69 -14.62
N GLN A 77 -34.42 32.77 -14.81
CA GLN A 77 -35.87 32.69 -14.80
C GLN A 77 -36.41 32.00 -16.06
N GLU A 78 -35.95 32.40 -17.25
CA GLU A 78 -36.55 31.91 -18.49
C GLU A 78 -36.22 30.41 -18.74
N LEU A 79 -35.05 29.95 -18.30
CA LEU A 79 -34.68 28.53 -18.33
C LEU A 79 -35.58 27.69 -17.40
N ILE A 80 -35.83 28.15 -16.17
CA ILE A 80 -36.67 27.44 -15.19
C ILE A 80 -38.12 27.38 -15.67
N ASP A 81 -38.71 28.52 -16.06
CA ASP A 81 -40.10 28.62 -16.46
C ASP A 81 -40.39 27.75 -17.71
N LYS A 82 -39.49 27.74 -18.71
CA LYS A 82 -39.62 26.92 -19.92
C LYS A 82 -39.47 25.42 -19.64
N ILE A 83 -38.48 25.00 -18.84
CA ILE A 83 -38.27 23.57 -18.55
C ILE A 83 -39.49 22.99 -17.82
N ILE A 84 -40.03 23.68 -16.82
CA ILE A 84 -41.17 23.17 -16.04
C ILE A 84 -42.40 23.04 -16.94
N ALA A 85 -42.70 24.04 -17.76
CA ALA A 85 -43.84 24.01 -18.68
C ALA A 85 -43.74 22.86 -19.71
N GLN A 86 -42.57 22.69 -20.35
CA GLN A 86 -42.37 21.64 -21.36
C GLN A 86 -42.36 20.23 -20.76
N ILE A 87 -41.74 20.04 -19.59
CA ILE A 87 -41.78 18.75 -18.89
C ILE A 87 -43.21 18.41 -18.49
N GLN A 88 -43.98 19.35 -17.94
CA GLN A 88 -45.37 19.09 -17.55
C GLN A 88 -46.20 18.68 -18.78
N GLN A 89 -46.13 19.42 -19.88
CA GLN A 89 -46.86 19.10 -21.11
C GLN A 89 -46.49 17.71 -21.65
N GLN A 90 -45.19 17.40 -21.79
CA GLN A 90 -44.75 16.11 -22.34
C GLN A 90 -45.06 14.91 -21.42
N LEU A 91 -45.09 15.10 -20.10
CA LEU A 91 -45.60 14.08 -19.17
C LEU A 91 -47.11 13.85 -19.33
N GLU A 92 -47.91 14.92 -19.38
CA GLU A 92 -49.35 14.82 -19.55
C GLU A 92 -49.71 14.12 -20.87
N GLU A 93 -49.02 14.42 -21.97
CA GLU A 93 -49.19 13.75 -23.27
C GLU A 93 -48.82 12.25 -23.19
N GLN A 94 -47.61 11.89 -22.74
CA GLN A 94 -47.16 10.50 -22.76
C GLN A 94 -47.87 9.61 -21.74
N ILE A 95 -48.24 10.13 -20.57
CA ILE A 95 -48.99 9.38 -19.55
C ILE A 95 -50.43 9.15 -20.03
N SER A 96 -51.09 10.18 -20.58
CA SER A 96 -52.48 10.08 -21.09
C SER A 96 -52.67 9.03 -22.18
N HIS A 97 -51.67 8.80 -23.03
CA HIS A 97 -51.74 7.76 -24.05
C HIS A 97 -51.58 6.33 -23.49
N SER A 98 -50.90 6.17 -22.34
CA SER A 98 -50.56 4.85 -21.78
C SER A 98 -51.75 4.07 -21.19
N SER A 99 -52.82 4.77 -20.77
CA SER A 99 -54.03 4.17 -20.18
C SER A 99 -54.96 3.46 -21.17
N SER A 100 -54.64 3.51 -22.47
CA SER A 100 -55.49 2.98 -23.56
C SER A 100 -55.29 1.49 -23.89
N SER A 101 -54.28 0.83 -23.31
CA SER A 101 -53.80 -0.49 -23.77
C SER A 101 -53.66 -1.51 -22.63
N LEU A 102 -54.75 -2.24 -22.33
CA LEU A 102 -54.81 -3.29 -21.31
C LEU A 102 -54.89 -4.71 -21.91
N SER A 103 -54.06 -5.62 -21.38
CA SER A 103 -54.35 -7.07 -21.37
C SER A 103 -53.65 -7.74 -20.18
N THR A 104 -54.33 -8.70 -19.55
CA THR A 104 -53.95 -9.31 -18.26
C THR A 104 -53.48 -10.76 -18.40
N GLN A 105 -52.84 -11.34 -17.37
CA GLN A 105 -53.27 -12.57 -16.67
C GLN A 105 -52.39 -12.89 -15.41
N PRO A 106 -52.82 -13.77 -14.47
CA PRO A 106 -52.48 -13.66 -13.04
C PRO A 106 -51.96 -14.94 -12.33
N GLN A 107 -51.65 -14.85 -11.02
CA GLN A 107 -51.85 -15.85 -9.91
C GLN A 107 -51.00 -15.46 -8.66
N PRO A 108 -51.21 -16.03 -7.44
CA PRO A 108 -52.46 -16.32 -6.70
C PRO A 108 -52.42 -15.90 -5.20
N ASN A 109 -53.51 -16.15 -4.45
CA ASN A 109 -53.60 -16.01 -2.97
C ASN A 109 -53.01 -17.27 -2.25
N THR A 110 -52.93 -17.45 -0.92
CA THR A 110 -53.52 -16.83 0.32
C THR A 110 -52.44 -16.77 1.46
N GLU A 111 -52.64 -16.53 2.78
CA GLU A 111 -53.74 -16.24 3.74
C GLU A 111 -53.13 -15.47 4.95
N LEU A 112 -53.65 -14.34 5.46
CA LEU A 112 -54.54 -14.13 6.65
C LEU A 112 -54.12 -14.71 8.02
N GLY A 113 -54.20 -13.87 9.09
CA GLY A 113 -53.85 -14.30 10.45
C GLY A 113 -53.94 -13.32 11.65
N GLU A 114 -54.78 -12.26 11.63
CA GLU A 114 -55.27 -11.51 12.83
C GLU A 114 -54.27 -10.71 13.73
N SER A 115 -54.63 -9.64 14.47
CA SER A 115 -55.90 -8.86 14.58
C SER A 115 -55.68 -7.43 15.13
N SER A 116 -56.78 -6.65 15.18
CA SER A 116 -57.11 -5.58 16.15
C SER A 116 -56.73 -4.10 15.83
N PRO A 117 -57.55 -3.09 16.29
CA PRO A 117 -57.90 -1.92 15.46
C PRO A 117 -57.88 -0.55 16.18
N LEU A 118 -58.45 0.52 15.57
CA LEU A 118 -59.48 1.44 16.14
C LEU A 118 -59.78 2.70 15.28
N LEU A 119 -61.08 2.93 14.96
CA LEU A 119 -61.86 4.20 14.80
C LEU A 119 -61.41 5.37 13.87
N ALA A 120 -62.26 6.37 13.54
CA ALA A 120 -63.46 6.38 12.67
C ALA A 120 -64.21 7.77 12.64
N ARG A 121 -64.55 8.27 11.44
CA ARG A 121 -65.58 9.33 11.10
C ARG A 121 -65.38 10.77 11.69
N THR A 122 -66.06 11.85 11.26
CA THR A 122 -67.18 12.16 10.31
C THR A 122 -66.73 13.23 9.27
N GLU A 123 -67.24 13.35 8.01
CA GLU A 123 -68.57 13.82 7.52
C GLU A 123 -68.98 15.21 8.07
N GLY A 124 -69.42 16.24 7.31
CA GLY A 124 -69.53 16.50 5.84
C GLY A 124 -69.27 18.02 5.54
N GLU A 125 -69.90 18.78 4.63
CA GLU A 125 -70.98 18.60 3.62
C GLU A 125 -70.92 19.68 2.47
N THR A 126 -71.75 19.49 1.43
CA THR A 126 -72.27 20.37 0.31
C THR A 126 -71.84 21.84 0.06
N GLY A 127 -71.83 22.24 -1.23
CA GLY A 127 -72.54 23.46 -1.69
C GLY A 127 -71.88 24.38 -2.74
N GLU A 128 -72.37 24.35 -3.99
CA GLU A 128 -72.13 25.40 -5.00
C GLU A 128 -72.93 26.70 -4.65
N ASN A 129 -72.79 27.88 -5.28
CA ASN A 129 -72.30 28.25 -6.62
C ASN A 129 -71.95 29.79 -6.67
N ILE A 130 -71.76 30.35 -7.88
CA ILE A 130 -71.64 31.80 -8.25
C ILE A 130 -70.20 32.35 -8.41
N GLU A 131 -70.06 33.22 -9.41
CA GLU A 131 -68.84 33.51 -10.18
C GLU A 131 -68.40 34.99 -10.08
N VAL A 132 -67.19 35.29 -10.61
CA VAL A 132 -66.61 36.61 -10.90
C VAL A 132 -66.04 37.43 -9.72
N ASN A 133 -64.81 37.92 -9.92
CA ASN A 133 -64.05 38.94 -9.15
C ASN A 133 -63.49 38.58 -7.76
N LYS A 134 -62.40 37.79 -7.77
CA LYS A 134 -61.31 37.91 -6.76
C LYS A 134 -59.89 37.72 -7.31
N ILE A 135 -59.67 38.07 -8.57
CA ILE A 135 -58.34 38.06 -9.22
C ILE A 135 -57.52 39.24 -8.71
N THR A 136 -56.83 39.08 -7.56
CA THR A 136 -55.70 39.95 -7.14
C THR A 136 -54.97 39.46 -5.88
N SER A 137 -55.62 38.73 -4.95
CA SER A 137 -55.04 38.46 -3.62
C SER A 137 -54.39 37.08 -3.42
N VAL A 138 -54.56 36.15 -4.36
CA VAL A 138 -54.11 34.74 -4.23
C VAL A 138 -52.67 34.52 -4.76
N SER A 139 -52.21 35.35 -5.70
CA SER A 139 -50.86 35.26 -6.28
C SER A 139 -49.77 35.60 -5.25
N ALA A 140 -49.87 36.75 -4.59
CA ALA A 140 -48.85 37.24 -3.65
C ALA A 140 -48.56 36.25 -2.50
N THR A 141 -49.61 35.67 -1.90
CA THR A 141 -49.46 34.68 -0.82
C THR A 141 -48.98 33.31 -1.30
N ARG A 142 -49.17 32.96 -2.57
CA ARG A 142 -48.58 31.75 -3.18
C ARG A 142 -47.09 31.95 -3.44
N TYR A 143 -46.69 33.09 -4.03
CA TYR A 143 -45.28 33.43 -4.26
C TYR A 143 -44.48 33.57 -2.95
N GLN A 144 -45.04 34.17 -1.90
CA GLN A 144 -44.34 34.26 -0.60
C GLN A 144 -44.15 32.91 0.10
N ARG A 145 -45.11 31.98 -0.04
CA ARG A 145 -44.93 30.61 0.49
C ARG A 145 -43.92 29.80 -0.32
N LEU A 146 -43.92 29.97 -1.65
CA LEU A 146 -42.90 29.41 -2.51
C LEU A 146 -41.52 30.00 -2.23
N SER A 147 -41.36 31.32 -2.03
CA SER A 147 -40.07 31.90 -1.66
C SER A 147 -39.58 31.42 -0.30
N ASP A 148 -40.47 31.24 0.68
CA ASP A 148 -40.12 30.68 2.00
C ASP A 148 -39.72 29.20 1.91
N GLN A 149 -40.36 28.42 1.04
CA GLN A 149 -39.99 27.01 0.79
C GLN A 149 -38.70 26.89 -0.01
N ILE A 150 -38.52 27.71 -1.05
CA ILE A 150 -37.30 27.79 -1.87
C ILE A 150 -36.12 28.21 -1.00
N CYS A 151 -36.24 29.28 -0.20
CA CYS A 151 -35.19 29.72 0.73
C CYS A 151 -34.84 28.62 1.74
N LYS A 152 -35.83 27.89 2.27
CA LYS A 152 -35.57 26.72 3.16
C LYS A 152 -34.91 25.56 2.42
N SER A 153 -35.24 25.28 1.16
CA SER A 153 -34.57 24.25 0.35
C SER A 153 -33.17 24.68 -0.11
N GLU A 154 -32.93 25.96 -0.38
CA GLU A 154 -31.62 26.53 -0.70
C GLU A 154 -30.70 26.47 0.52
N ILE A 155 -31.21 26.80 1.72
CA ILE A 155 -30.48 26.63 2.99
C ILE A 155 -30.20 25.15 3.27
N ALA A 156 -31.14 24.24 3.00
CA ALA A 156 -30.93 22.80 3.17
C ALA A 156 -29.91 22.24 2.16
N SER A 157 -30.01 22.63 0.88
CA SER A 157 -29.09 22.25 -0.20
C SER A 157 -27.67 22.77 0.06
N LYS A 158 -27.53 24.05 0.44
CA LYS A 158 -26.24 24.65 0.82
C LYS A 158 -25.61 23.94 2.02
N ARG A 159 -26.41 23.49 3.01
CA ARG A 159 -25.91 22.68 4.14
C ARG A 159 -25.53 21.26 3.73
N ALA A 160 -26.26 20.63 2.81
CA ALA A 160 -25.92 19.30 2.28
C ALA A 160 -24.57 19.34 1.54
N LEU A 161 -24.39 20.32 0.65
CA LEU A 161 -23.11 20.57 -0.03
C LEU A 161 -21.97 20.87 0.94
N GLN A 162 -22.22 21.61 2.03
CA GLN A 162 -21.19 21.87 3.04
C GLN A 162 -20.76 20.59 3.79
N LEU A 163 -21.70 19.72 4.11
CA LEU A 163 -21.41 18.40 4.70
C LEU A 163 -20.70 17.47 3.71
N GLU A 164 -21.00 17.57 2.42
CA GLU A 164 -20.34 16.81 1.36
C GLU A 164 -18.87 17.21 1.20
N VAL A 165 -18.55 18.51 1.14
CA VAL A 165 -17.16 19.02 1.10
C VAL A 165 -16.36 18.53 2.32
N PHE A 166 -16.94 18.60 3.53
CA PHE A 166 -16.28 18.09 4.74
C PHE A 166 -16.09 16.57 4.69
N SER A 167 -17.11 15.81 4.24
CA SER A 167 -17.01 14.36 4.09
C SER A 167 -15.94 13.95 3.07
N TYR A 168 -15.91 14.61 1.91
CA TYR A 168 -14.91 14.41 0.86
C TYR A 168 -13.50 14.73 1.36
N PHE A 169 -13.33 15.84 2.09
CA PHE A 169 -12.04 16.20 2.70
C PHE A 169 -11.56 15.16 3.72
N ILE A 170 -12.40 14.74 4.67
CA ILE A 170 -12.01 13.71 5.65
C ILE A 170 -11.66 12.38 4.96
N GLN A 171 -12.39 12.00 3.90
CA GLN A 171 -12.11 10.79 3.13
C GLN A 171 -10.80 10.87 2.33
N THR A 172 -10.57 11.96 1.60
CA THR A 172 -9.52 12.05 0.56
C THR A 172 -8.30 12.88 0.94
N GLY A 173 -8.44 13.88 1.82
CA GLY A 173 -7.45 14.92 2.07
C GLY A 173 -7.49 16.09 1.10
N MET A 174 -8.44 16.11 0.16
CA MET A 174 -8.58 17.09 -0.91
C MET A 174 -9.93 17.81 -0.82
N LEU A 175 -10.11 18.88 -1.59
CA LEU A 175 -11.42 19.53 -1.77
C LEU A 175 -12.03 19.11 -3.12
N PRO A 176 -13.37 19.00 -3.23
CA PRO A 176 -14.02 18.76 -4.53
C PRO A 176 -13.96 20.03 -5.39
N TRP A 177 -14.02 19.89 -6.71
CA TRP A 177 -13.77 21.00 -7.66
C TRP A 177 -14.69 22.22 -7.53
N TRP A 178 -15.86 22.08 -6.90
CA TRP A 178 -16.82 23.16 -6.65
C TRP A 178 -16.60 23.89 -5.31
N ALA A 179 -15.60 23.50 -4.51
CA ALA A 179 -15.25 24.17 -3.27
C ALA A 179 -14.15 25.21 -3.51
N GLU A 180 -14.33 26.40 -2.91
CA GLU A 180 -13.28 27.42 -2.83
C GLU A 180 -12.08 26.88 -2.03
N ASN A 181 -10.86 27.26 -2.43
CA ASN A 181 -9.64 26.88 -1.72
C ASN A 181 -9.60 27.53 -0.33
N LEU A 182 -9.48 26.74 0.73
CA LEU A 182 -9.52 27.22 2.11
C LEU A 182 -8.11 27.30 2.73
N SER A 183 -7.82 28.36 3.49
CA SER A 183 -6.68 28.34 4.43
C SER A 183 -6.93 27.37 5.59
N LYS A 184 -5.89 27.09 6.39
CA LYS A 184 -6.01 26.21 7.57
C LYS A 184 -7.03 26.75 8.59
N GLN A 185 -7.03 28.07 8.85
CA GLN A 185 -8.01 28.70 9.73
C GLN A 185 -9.44 28.65 9.15
N GLU A 186 -9.62 28.94 7.86
CA GLU A 186 -10.95 28.91 7.24
C GLU A 186 -11.56 27.51 7.25
N LEU A 187 -10.73 26.47 7.14
CA LEU A 187 -11.11 25.07 7.29
C LEU A 187 -11.52 24.72 8.74
N GLU A 188 -10.84 25.25 9.77
CA GLU A 188 -11.28 25.10 11.16
C GLU A 188 -12.63 25.79 11.39
N ASP A 189 -12.78 27.05 10.95
CA ASP A 189 -14.04 27.79 11.05
C ASP A 189 -15.17 27.09 10.27
N TYR A 190 -14.84 26.44 9.16
CA TYR A 190 -15.78 25.64 8.37
C TYR A 190 -16.28 24.43 9.14
N CYS A 191 -15.38 23.69 9.79
CA CYS A 191 -15.75 22.57 10.65
C CYS A 191 -16.57 23.06 11.86
N ASP A 192 -16.23 24.19 12.48
CA ASP A 192 -16.96 24.74 13.63
C ASP A 192 -18.39 25.18 13.25
N ARG A 193 -18.54 25.82 12.08
CA ARG A 193 -19.86 26.14 11.52
C ARG A 193 -20.69 24.88 11.27
N LEU A 194 -20.08 23.78 10.79
CA LEU A 194 -20.77 22.51 10.60
C LEU A 194 -21.16 21.81 11.91
N ILE A 195 -20.26 21.80 12.90
CA ILE A 195 -20.55 21.28 14.25
C ILE A 195 -21.73 22.03 14.87
N THR A 196 -21.76 23.36 14.72
CA THR A 196 -22.82 24.22 15.25
C THR A 196 -24.15 24.05 14.51
N ASN A 197 -24.13 23.98 13.17
CA ASN A 197 -25.35 23.98 12.34
C ASN A 197 -25.90 22.57 11.98
N SER A 198 -25.10 21.52 12.12
CA SER A 198 -25.46 20.14 11.73
C SER A 198 -24.73 19.08 12.59
N PRO A 199 -24.85 19.16 13.93
CA PRO A 199 -24.07 18.32 14.86
C PRO A 199 -24.27 16.82 14.66
N ASN A 200 -25.49 16.37 14.32
CA ASN A 200 -25.78 14.95 14.14
C ASN A 200 -25.15 14.38 12.86
N GLN A 201 -25.08 15.17 11.79
CA GLN A 201 -24.44 14.79 10.53
C GLN A 201 -22.92 14.76 10.68
N VAL A 202 -22.32 15.75 11.35
CA VAL A 202 -20.88 15.73 11.69
C VAL A 202 -20.56 14.54 12.60
N LYS A 203 -21.39 14.27 13.62
CA LYS A 203 -21.25 13.09 14.48
C LYS A 203 -21.23 11.79 13.67
N TYR A 204 -22.13 11.64 12.70
CA TYR A 204 -22.16 10.45 11.83
C TYR A 204 -20.90 10.32 10.97
N ILE A 205 -20.44 11.42 10.34
CA ILE A 205 -19.21 11.42 9.53
C ILE A 205 -18.00 11.02 10.39
N VAL A 206 -17.86 11.61 11.58
CA VAL A 206 -16.80 11.26 12.54
C VAL A 206 -16.90 9.79 12.99
N GLN A 207 -18.10 9.27 13.25
CA GLN A 207 -18.32 7.87 13.63
C GLN A 207 -17.98 6.86 12.51
N GLN A 208 -18.06 7.23 11.23
CA GLN A 208 -17.50 6.40 10.16
C GLN A 208 -15.97 6.56 10.07
N SER A 209 -15.48 7.79 10.20
CA SER A 209 -14.04 8.12 10.13
C SER A 209 -13.21 7.39 11.18
N LEU A 210 -13.76 7.19 12.39
CA LEU A 210 -13.14 6.44 13.48
C LEU A 210 -12.89 4.95 13.16
N LYS A 211 -13.52 4.41 12.11
CA LYS A 211 -13.30 3.03 11.63
C LYS A 211 -12.12 2.91 10.66
N ASN A 212 -11.57 4.04 10.19
CA ASN A 212 -10.50 4.10 9.19
C ASN A 212 -9.32 4.92 9.72
N SER A 213 -8.16 4.29 9.88
CA SER A 213 -6.97 4.91 10.47
C SER A 213 -6.53 6.18 9.74
N LYS A 214 -6.58 6.21 8.39
CA LYS A 214 -6.22 7.41 7.61
C LYS A 214 -7.17 8.57 7.89
N GLN A 215 -8.48 8.30 7.94
CA GLN A 215 -9.50 9.32 8.18
C GLN A 215 -9.44 9.88 9.62
N LEU A 216 -9.12 9.03 10.60
CA LEU A 216 -8.86 9.44 11.98
C LEU A 216 -7.56 10.25 12.12
N GLN A 217 -6.46 9.83 11.48
CA GLN A 217 -5.22 10.60 11.43
C GLN A 217 -5.45 11.98 10.82
N ARG A 218 -6.18 12.07 9.70
CA ARG A 218 -6.55 13.33 9.07
C ARG A 218 -7.36 14.25 9.99
N LEU A 219 -8.39 13.71 10.66
CA LEU A 219 -9.15 14.45 11.67
C LEU A 219 -8.24 15.08 12.74
N ILE A 220 -7.22 14.36 13.20
CA ILE A 220 -6.34 14.83 14.27
C ILE A 220 -5.27 15.81 13.74
N TYR A 221 -4.67 15.56 12.58
CA TYR A 221 -3.63 16.42 12.00
C TYR A 221 -4.18 17.77 11.52
N GLN A 222 -5.36 17.79 10.90
CA GLN A 222 -5.88 18.99 10.22
C GLN A 222 -6.61 19.96 11.13
N PHE A 223 -7.04 19.53 12.33
CA PHE A 223 -7.84 20.33 13.24
C PHE A 223 -7.19 20.48 14.62
N SER A 224 -7.29 21.69 15.18
CA SER A 224 -6.81 22.04 16.51
C SER A 224 -7.51 21.27 17.62
N ASP A 225 -6.89 21.25 18.79
CA ASP A 225 -7.48 20.67 20.01
C ASP A 225 -8.83 21.31 20.39
N SER A 226 -9.09 22.56 19.97
CA SER A 226 -10.38 23.24 20.16
C SER A 226 -11.49 22.53 19.37
N ILE A 227 -11.26 22.30 18.08
CA ILE A 227 -12.21 21.60 17.20
C ILE A 227 -12.34 20.12 17.61
N LEU A 228 -11.23 19.46 17.98
CA LEU A 228 -11.26 18.07 18.46
C LEU A 228 -12.03 17.91 19.78
N LEU A 229 -11.97 18.87 20.70
CA LEU A 229 -12.82 18.89 21.90
C LEU A 229 -14.31 19.06 21.56
N LYS A 230 -14.64 19.91 20.59
CA LYS A 230 -16.03 20.06 20.11
C LYS A 230 -16.54 18.77 19.45
N ILE A 231 -15.71 18.11 18.66
CA ILE A 231 -15.99 16.80 18.05
C ILE A 231 -16.16 15.71 19.11
N ALA A 232 -15.32 15.68 20.15
CA ALA A 232 -15.51 14.78 21.28
C ALA A 232 -16.85 15.05 22.00
N GLY A 233 -17.24 16.32 22.14
CA GLY A 233 -18.54 16.71 22.70
C GLY A 233 -19.75 16.18 21.94
N LEU A 234 -19.68 16.09 20.60
CA LEU A 234 -20.72 15.43 19.81
C LEU A 234 -20.89 13.95 20.21
N LEU A 235 -19.82 13.29 20.65
CA LEU A 235 -19.84 11.90 21.10
C LEU A 235 -20.27 11.78 22.58
N THR A 236 -19.81 12.68 23.46
CA THR A 236 -19.82 12.49 24.93
C THR A 236 -20.69 13.44 25.77
N GLY A 237 -21.34 14.43 25.15
CA GLY A 237 -22.11 15.45 25.88
C GLY A 237 -21.29 16.16 26.97
N ASP A 238 -21.83 16.22 28.18
CA ASP A 238 -21.30 16.96 29.34
C ASP A 238 -19.86 16.59 29.79
N SER A 239 -19.26 15.55 29.21
CA SER A 239 -17.92 15.07 29.58
C SER A 239 -16.78 15.94 29.02
N VAL A 240 -17.04 16.88 28.11
CA VAL A 240 -16.00 17.72 27.44
C VAL A 240 -15.03 18.42 28.39
N PRO A 241 -15.46 19.08 29.49
CA PRO A 241 -14.53 19.79 30.37
C PRO A 241 -13.47 18.85 30.96
N PHE A 242 -13.88 17.64 31.37
CA PHE A 242 -12.94 16.62 31.87
C PHE A 242 -11.95 16.15 30.79
N ILE A 243 -12.39 16.00 29.54
CA ILE A 243 -11.51 15.64 28.41
C ILE A 243 -10.53 16.78 28.11
N ALA A 244 -10.97 18.04 28.19
CA ALA A 244 -10.14 19.22 28.01
C ALA A 244 -9.07 19.34 29.11
N ASP A 245 -9.46 19.17 30.37
CA ASP A 245 -8.55 19.19 31.50
C ASP A 245 -7.54 18.03 31.44
N TYR A 246 -7.99 16.81 31.10
CA TYR A 246 -7.10 15.65 30.95
C TYR A 246 -6.09 15.84 29.79
N ASN A 247 -6.54 16.26 28.61
CA ASN A 247 -5.66 16.55 27.46
C ASN A 247 -4.70 17.74 27.73
N THR A 248 -5.06 18.65 28.64
CA THR A 248 -4.15 19.72 29.10
C THR A 248 -3.11 19.17 30.07
N ASP A 249 -3.55 18.42 31.08
CA ASP A 249 -2.72 17.92 32.18
C ASP A 249 -1.72 16.83 31.74
N ILE A 250 -2.09 15.97 30.79
CA ILE A 250 -1.26 14.81 30.41
C ILE A 250 0.00 15.22 29.63
N LYS A 251 -0.06 16.30 28.84
CA LYS A 251 1.05 16.80 28.01
C LYS A 251 2.34 17.05 28.82
N PRO A 252 2.36 17.86 29.90
CA PRO A 252 3.57 18.10 30.69
C PRO A 252 4.09 16.87 31.46
N VAL A 253 3.29 15.81 31.58
CA VAL A 253 3.75 14.52 32.11
C VAL A 253 4.45 13.71 31.01
N LEU A 254 3.98 13.80 29.76
CA LEU A 254 4.55 13.09 28.62
C LEU A 254 5.76 13.77 27.96
N GLU A 255 6.03 15.05 28.21
CA GLU A 255 7.26 15.79 27.80
C GLU A 255 8.55 14.98 28.03
N GLN A 256 8.61 14.18 29.10
CA GLN A 256 9.78 13.36 29.41
C GLN A 256 10.03 12.25 28.37
N LEU A 257 9.00 11.75 27.69
CA LEU A 257 9.15 10.76 26.61
C LEU A 257 9.80 11.35 25.36
N GLU A 258 9.54 12.63 25.07
CA GLU A 258 10.20 13.36 23.99
C GLU A 258 11.70 13.39 24.23
N GLN A 259 12.10 13.80 25.44
CA GLN A 259 13.50 13.96 25.85
C GLN A 259 14.24 12.62 26.03
N THR A 260 13.57 11.57 26.53
CA THR A 260 14.23 10.29 26.90
C THR A 260 14.12 9.19 25.85
N ARG A 261 13.12 9.23 24.96
CA ARG A 261 12.92 8.24 23.89
C ARG A 261 12.82 8.86 22.49
N ASN A 262 13.07 10.16 22.34
CA ASN A 262 13.08 10.89 21.06
C ASN A 262 11.76 10.75 20.27
N ILE A 263 10.63 10.76 20.98
CA ILE A 263 9.28 10.69 20.40
C ILE A 263 8.81 12.12 20.10
N PRO A 264 8.49 12.50 18.85
CA PRO A 264 8.08 13.88 18.55
C PRO A 264 6.75 14.26 19.22
N ALA A 265 6.63 15.52 19.65
CA ALA A 265 5.40 16.10 20.24
C ALA A 265 4.17 15.89 19.33
N ALA A 266 4.35 16.07 18.02
CA ALA A 266 3.39 15.73 16.97
C ALA A 266 2.83 14.30 17.09
N LYS A 267 3.71 13.31 17.29
CA LYS A 267 3.31 11.91 17.47
C LYS A 267 2.59 11.73 18.80
N LEU A 268 3.09 12.30 19.90
CA LEU A 268 2.39 12.22 21.19
C LEU A 268 0.98 12.80 21.12
N ARG A 269 0.79 13.96 20.45
CA ARG A 269 -0.53 14.55 20.18
C ARG A 269 -1.44 13.59 19.41
N LEU A 270 -0.92 12.89 18.38
CA LEU A 270 -1.68 11.90 17.64
C LEU A 270 -2.18 10.76 18.56
N GLU A 271 -1.28 10.14 19.32
CA GLU A 271 -1.61 9.00 20.19
C GLU A 271 -2.60 9.40 21.31
N ILE A 272 -2.41 10.58 21.92
CA ILE A 272 -3.35 11.12 22.92
C ILE A 272 -4.75 11.23 22.30
N TRP A 273 -4.89 11.87 21.14
CA TRP A 273 -6.20 12.06 20.51
C TRP A 273 -6.79 10.77 19.93
N GLN A 274 -5.99 9.87 19.36
CA GLN A 274 -6.47 8.57 18.88
C GLN A 274 -7.06 7.75 20.03
N GLY A 275 -6.36 7.64 21.16
CA GLY A 275 -6.87 6.91 22.32
C GLY A 275 -8.10 7.54 22.96
N ILE A 276 -8.16 8.89 23.07
CA ILE A 276 -9.35 9.61 23.56
C ILE A 276 -10.54 9.29 22.64
N LEU A 277 -10.42 9.56 21.34
CA LEU A 277 -11.52 9.37 20.38
C LEU A 277 -11.94 7.89 20.26
N PHE A 278 -11.00 6.94 20.35
CA PHE A 278 -11.30 5.51 20.36
C PHE A 278 -12.09 5.09 21.61
N SER A 279 -11.65 5.46 22.82
CA SER A 279 -12.32 5.10 24.08
C SER A 279 -13.76 5.64 24.14
N ILE A 280 -14.00 6.88 23.69
CA ILE A 280 -15.35 7.47 23.70
C ILE A 280 -16.24 6.90 22.61
N SER A 281 -15.68 6.45 21.48
CA SER A 281 -16.43 5.76 20.41
C SER A 281 -16.88 4.34 20.79
N SER A 282 -16.16 3.69 21.71
CA SER A 282 -16.39 2.30 22.12
C SER A 282 -17.46 2.14 23.21
N ASN A 283 -17.99 3.24 23.76
CA ASN A 283 -19.00 3.23 24.81
C ASN A 283 -20.34 3.70 24.24
N SER A 284 -21.38 2.88 24.33
CA SER A 284 -22.75 3.22 23.89
C SER A 284 -23.50 4.16 24.84
N ASN A 285 -22.91 4.48 25.99
CA ASN A 285 -23.53 5.29 27.05
C ASN A 285 -23.09 6.76 26.93
N THR A 286 -24.01 7.68 27.20
CA THR A 286 -23.76 9.13 27.16
C THR A 286 -22.88 9.65 28.29
N GLN A 287 -22.74 8.92 29.40
CA GLN A 287 -21.75 9.21 30.44
C GLN A 287 -20.44 8.49 30.16
N VAL A 288 -19.35 9.26 30.08
CA VAL A 288 -17.98 8.73 29.97
C VAL A 288 -17.50 8.24 31.35
N ASP A 289 -17.09 6.98 31.41
CA ASP A 289 -16.29 6.48 32.54
C ASP A 289 -14.89 7.12 32.47
N LYS A 290 -14.68 8.09 33.36
CA LYS A 290 -13.44 8.88 33.48
C LYS A 290 -12.20 8.02 33.77
N LEU A 291 -12.36 6.95 34.55
CA LEU A 291 -11.27 6.07 34.95
C LEU A 291 -10.91 5.13 33.78
N LYS A 292 -11.93 4.57 33.12
CA LYS A 292 -11.75 3.76 31.91
C LYS A 292 -11.09 4.56 30.78
N LEU A 293 -11.53 5.80 30.51
CA LEU A 293 -10.95 6.66 29.46
C LEU A 293 -9.46 6.88 29.67
N ILE A 294 -9.03 7.23 30.89
CA ILE A 294 -7.61 7.45 31.17
C ILE A 294 -6.83 6.13 31.07
N GLN A 295 -7.35 5.01 31.60
CA GLN A 295 -6.69 3.71 31.47
C GLN A 295 -6.52 3.27 30.00
N GLU A 296 -7.57 3.38 29.18
CA GLU A 296 -7.52 3.02 27.76
C GLU A 296 -6.58 3.95 26.96
N ASN A 297 -6.59 5.25 27.26
CA ASN A 297 -5.70 6.21 26.60
C ASN A 297 -4.23 6.01 26.97
N LEU A 298 -3.90 5.85 28.25
CA LEU A 298 -2.53 5.59 28.70
C LEU A 298 -2.01 4.25 28.17
N LEU A 299 -2.85 3.21 28.14
CA LEU A 299 -2.50 1.90 27.57
C LEU A 299 -2.21 2.00 26.07
N HIS A 300 -3.02 2.76 25.32
CA HIS A 300 -2.80 3.03 23.90
C HIS A 300 -1.48 3.77 23.66
N ILE A 301 -1.23 4.89 24.36
CA ILE A 301 0.01 5.68 24.25
C ILE A 301 1.25 4.81 24.52
N ALA A 302 1.22 3.96 25.56
CA ALA A 302 2.32 3.03 25.85
C ALA A 302 2.51 1.98 24.73
N THR A 303 1.41 1.37 24.27
CA THR A 303 1.44 0.29 23.28
C THR A 303 1.95 0.76 21.92
N SER A 304 1.42 1.87 21.39
CA SER A 304 1.85 2.43 20.09
C SER A 304 3.31 2.93 20.09
N ASN A 305 3.86 3.26 21.25
CA ASN A 305 5.25 3.67 21.43
C ASN A 305 6.17 2.55 21.95
N ARG A 306 5.67 1.30 22.04
CA ARG A 306 6.41 0.12 22.50
C ARG A 306 7.06 0.31 23.88
N ILE A 307 6.35 1.00 24.78
CA ILE A 307 6.76 1.22 26.17
C ILE A 307 6.08 0.16 27.05
N ASN A 308 6.82 -0.41 28.00
CA ASN A 308 6.22 -1.31 28.98
C ASN A 308 5.20 -0.53 29.84
N TYR A 309 3.93 -0.91 29.80
CA TYR A 309 2.85 -0.10 30.40
C TYR A 309 3.00 0.07 31.94
N PRO A 310 3.39 -0.95 32.72
CA PRO A 310 3.75 -0.79 34.14
C PRO A 310 4.97 0.10 34.40
N GLU A 311 6.05 -0.01 33.60
CA GLU A 311 7.20 0.92 33.66
C GLU A 311 6.76 2.37 33.38
N PHE A 312 5.93 2.55 32.36
CA PHE A 312 5.35 3.82 31.96
C PHE A 312 4.50 4.43 33.09
N LEU A 313 3.54 3.69 33.66
CA LEU A 313 2.74 4.17 34.79
C LEU A 313 3.61 4.60 35.98
N LYS A 314 4.64 3.82 36.34
CA LYS A 314 5.58 4.18 37.41
C LYS A 314 6.33 5.49 37.11
N ASN A 315 6.76 5.68 35.86
CA ASN A 315 7.45 6.90 35.43
C ASN A 315 6.49 8.11 35.38
N LEU A 316 5.23 7.93 34.96
CA LEU A 316 4.18 8.96 35.01
C LEU A 316 3.91 9.43 36.45
N VAL A 317 3.73 8.49 37.39
CA VAL A 317 3.50 8.82 38.81
C VAL A 317 4.68 9.62 39.37
N ALA A 318 5.91 9.16 39.16
CA ALA A 318 7.11 9.88 39.61
C ALA A 318 7.25 11.29 38.98
N LYS A 319 6.84 11.45 37.71
CA LYS A 319 6.81 12.76 37.03
C LYS A 319 5.71 13.65 37.59
N ILE A 320 4.51 13.14 37.88
CA ILE A 320 3.43 13.91 38.51
C ILE A 320 3.83 14.35 39.92
N GLU A 321 4.41 13.46 40.74
CA GLU A 321 4.96 13.84 42.05
C GLU A 321 5.98 14.97 41.95
N HIS A 322 6.86 14.94 40.94
CA HIS A 322 7.83 16.02 40.69
C HIS A 322 7.12 17.34 40.35
N LEU A 323 6.18 17.33 39.40
CA LEU A 323 5.45 18.52 38.97
C LEU A 323 4.60 19.13 40.12
N VAL A 324 4.01 18.29 40.98
CA VAL A 324 3.29 18.74 42.19
C VAL A 324 4.25 19.39 43.20
N ARG A 325 5.45 18.84 43.41
CA ARG A 325 6.49 19.44 44.28
C ARG A 325 7.04 20.76 43.72
N GLU A 326 7.05 20.92 42.40
CA GLU A 326 7.33 22.20 41.71
C GLU A 326 6.17 23.20 41.76
N GLY A 327 5.03 22.83 42.37
CA GLY A 327 3.86 23.70 42.50
C GLY A 327 2.94 23.76 41.28
N LYS A 328 3.11 22.87 40.29
CA LYS A 328 2.12 22.74 39.20
C LYS A 328 0.85 22.05 39.74
N GLY A 329 -0.27 22.78 39.71
CA GLY A 329 -1.59 22.20 39.91
C GLY A 329 -2.07 21.45 38.67
N PHE A 330 -2.87 20.40 38.90
CA PHE A 330 -3.58 19.62 37.87
C PHE A 330 -5.06 20.01 37.90
N LYS A 331 -5.72 20.11 36.75
CA LYS A 331 -7.16 20.45 36.66
C LYS A 331 -8.05 19.23 36.67
N SER A 332 -7.58 18.15 36.06
CA SER A 332 -8.26 16.88 35.94
C SER A 332 -8.02 16.00 37.17
N THR A 333 -8.84 14.95 37.32
CA THR A 333 -8.61 13.90 38.31
C THR A 333 -7.49 12.93 37.91
N LEU A 334 -6.53 13.33 37.06
CA LEU A 334 -5.42 12.48 36.61
C LEU A 334 -4.54 11.96 37.76
N PRO A 335 -4.09 12.78 38.73
CA PRO A 335 -3.35 12.27 39.90
C PRO A 335 -4.18 11.28 40.70
N GLU A 336 -5.42 11.65 41.07
CA GLU A 336 -6.33 10.77 41.81
C GLU A 336 -6.63 9.45 41.09
N ILE A 337 -6.73 9.46 39.75
CA ILE A 337 -7.01 8.25 38.96
C ILE A 337 -5.75 7.40 38.85
N LEU A 338 -4.55 7.97 38.82
CA LEU A 338 -3.30 7.20 38.90
C LEU A 338 -3.08 6.58 40.28
N ASP A 339 -3.49 7.24 41.37
CA ASP A 339 -3.51 6.64 42.71
C ASP A 339 -4.55 5.50 42.83
N LYS A 340 -5.67 5.60 42.09
CA LYS A 340 -6.74 4.58 42.04
C LYS A 340 -6.47 3.46 41.02
N ILE A 341 -5.61 3.70 40.04
CA ILE A 341 -5.00 2.65 39.22
C ILE A 341 -4.05 1.89 40.13
N GLN A 342 -4.53 0.78 40.70
CA GLN A 342 -3.66 -0.20 41.33
C GLN A 342 -2.53 -0.52 40.34
N ILE A 343 -1.30 -0.11 40.66
CA ILE A 343 -0.10 -0.62 39.98
C ILE A 343 -0.18 -2.14 40.16
N PRO A 344 -0.46 -2.92 39.11
CA PRO A 344 -0.75 -4.32 39.30
C PRO A 344 0.52 -5.00 39.81
N GLY A 345 0.40 -5.82 40.86
CA GLY A 345 1.48 -6.72 41.25
C GLY A 345 1.96 -7.45 40.00
N GLN A 346 3.29 -7.55 39.82
CA GLN A 346 3.88 -7.72 38.49
C GLN A 346 3.46 -9.02 37.76
N ASP A 347 2.80 -9.93 38.43
CA ASP A 347 2.31 -11.19 37.87
C ASP A 347 0.85 -11.13 37.38
N ALA A 348 0.07 -10.09 37.73
CA ALA A 348 -1.38 -10.08 37.52
C ALA A 348 -1.83 -9.46 36.17
N GLN A 349 -1.12 -8.43 35.69
CA GLN A 349 -1.46 -7.74 34.43
C GLN A 349 -0.32 -7.60 33.43
N LEU A 350 0.96 -7.66 33.82
CA LEU A 350 2.04 -7.93 32.85
C LEU A 350 1.69 -9.22 32.11
N ILE A 351 1.40 -10.31 32.85
CA ILE A 351 0.99 -11.58 32.25
C ILE A 351 -0.12 -11.36 31.22
N ARG A 352 -1.21 -10.61 31.47
CA ARG A 352 -2.30 -10.47 30.48
C ARG A 352 -2.03 -9.50 29.31
N ALA A 353 -1.13 -8.53 29.47
CA ALA A 353 -0.82 -7.56 28.41
C ALA A 353 0.42 -7.99 27.59
N GLU A 354 1.46 -8.46 28.27
CA GLU A 354 2.64 -9.07 27.67
C GLU A 354 2.35 -10.45 27.09
N GLU A 355 1.40 -11.24 27.64
CA GLU A 355 0.84 -12.38 26.90
C GLU A 355 0.28 -11.90 25.57
N ARG A 356 -0.56 -10.85 25.50
CA ARG A 356 -1.18 -10.44 24.24
C ARG A 356 -0.15 -9.95 23.21
N ALA A 357 0.83 -9.16 23.63
CA ALA A 357 1.91 -8.70 22.77
C ALA A 357 2.78 -9.88 22.29
N SER A 358 3.20 -10.76 23.20
CA SER A 358 3.98 -11.96 22.88
C SER A 358 3.18 -12.97 22.07
N GLN A 359 1.86 -13.10 22.28
CA GLN A 359 0.96 -13.96 21.51
C GLN A 359 0.87 -13.47 20.08
N LEU A 360 0.74 -12.16 19.85
CA LEU A 360 0.75 -11.57 18.51
C LEU A 360 2.11 -11.77 17.83
N GLU A 361 3.21 -11.58 18.55
CA GLU A 361 4.56 -11.82 18.02
C GLU A 361 4.80 -13.30 17.71
N ILE A 362 4.43 -14.22 18.62
CA ILE A 362 4.47 -15.68 18.43
C ILE A 362 3.62 -16.10 17.24
N PHE A 363 2.39 -15.59 17.11
CA PHE A 363 1.50 -15.89 15.98
C PHE A 363 2.08 -15.37 14.66
N SER A 364 2.53 -14.12 14.62
CA SER A 364 3.14 -13.50 13.44
C SER A 364 4.43 -14.23 13.04
N ASN A 365 5.32 -14.51 13.99
CA ASN A 365 6.57 -15.24 13.78
C ASN A 365 6.30 -16.68 13.32
N PHE A 366 5.40 -17.42 13.98
CA PHE A 366 5.02 -18.77 13.56
C PHE A 366 4.51 -18.79 12.11
N ILE A 367 3.62 -17.86 11.75
CA ILE A 367 3.12 -17.74 10.37
C ILE A 367 4.27 -17.44 9.40
N GLN A 368 5.13 -16.46 9.71
CA GLN A 368 6.23 -16.03 8.85
C GLN A 368 7.37 -17.05 8.69
N THR A 369 7.85 -17.65 9.79
CA THR A 369 9.03 -18.53 9.84
C THR A 369 8.68 -20.01 9.88
N GLY A 370 7.53 -20.38 10.46
CA GLY A 370 7.14 -21.77 10.74
C GLY A 370 7.76 -22.35 12.01
N ILE A 371 8.42 -21.53 12.83
CA ILE A 371 9.10 -21.95 14.05
C ILE A 371 8.15 -21.79 15.24
N LEU A 372 7.96 -22.86 16.01
CA LEU A 372 7.38 -22.81 17.36
C LEU A 372 8.50 -22.63 18.38
N SER A 373 8.25 -21.87 19.45
CA SER A 373 9.15 -21.86 20.61
C SER A 373 9.09 -23.21 21.34
N GLU A 374 10.21 -23.63 21.92
CA GLU A 374 10.43 -25.03 22.38
C GLU A 374 9.42 -25.54 23.43
N ASN A 375 8.69 -24.63 24.09
CA ASN A 375 7.71 -24.94 25.13
C ASN A 375 6.25 -24.73 24.71
N LEU A 376 5.94 -24.46 23.43
CA LEU A 376 4.59 -24.11 22.96
C LEU A 376 3.90 -25.23 22.17
N SER A 377 2.78 -25.74 22.69
CA SER A 377 1.96 -26.75 22.01
C SER A 377 1.01 -26.18 20.95
N LYS A 378 0.54 -27.05 20.03
CA LYS A 378 -0.46 -26.70 19.01
C LYS A 378 -1.75 -26.12 19.61
N GLN A 379 -2.26 -26.71 20.70
CA GLN A 379 -3.49 -26.25 21.37
C GLN A 379 -3.31 -24.88 22.04
N GLN A 380 -2.14 -24.58 22.59
CA GLN A 380 -1.86 -23.24 23.16
C GLN A 380 -1.83 -22.18 22.05
N LEU A 381 -1.15 -22.45 20.93
CA LEU A 381 -1.15 -21.53 19.78
C LEU A 381 -2.56 -21.31 19.21
N GLU A 382 -3.40 -22.34 19.19
CA GLU A 382 -4.80 -22.25 18.76
C GLU A 382 -5.64 -21.37 19.69
N GLN A 383 -5.51 -21.54 21.01
CA GLN A 383 -6.14 -20.66 22.01
C GLN A 383 -5.61 -19.22 21.92
N TYR A 384 -4.32 -19.03 21.63
CA TYR A 384 -3.72 -17.71 21.41
C TYR A 384 -4.32 -17.02 20.19
N CYS A 385 -4.46 -17.73 19.07
CA CYS A 385 -5.13 -17.19 17.87
C CYS A 385 -6.57 -16.77 18.16
N ASP A 386 -7.35 -17.58 18.89
CA ASP A 386 -8.75 -17.25 19.21
C ASP A 386 -8.87 -15.99 20.10
N ARG A 387 -7.99 -15.87 21.11
CA ARG A 387 -7.87 -14.65 21.92
C ARG A 387 -7.51 -13.44 21.06
N LEU A 388 -6.57 -13.57 20.13
CA LEU A 388 -6.15 -12.47 19.24
C LEU A 388 -7.25 -12.06 18.26
N ILE A 389 -8.04 -12.99 17.73
CA ILE A 389 -9.20 -12.67 16.88
C ILE A 389 -10.22 -11.81 17.65
N THR A 390 -10.45 -12.13 18.93
CA THR A 390 -11.40 -11.40 19.79
C THR A 390 -10.87 -10.05 20.26
N ASN A 391 -9.59 -9.98 20.67
CA ASN A 391 -9.00 -8.79 21.32
C ASN A 391 -8.24 -7.87 20.36
N SER A 392 -7.90 -8.34 19.15
CA SER A 392 -7.03 -7.63 18.20
C SER A 392 -7.35 -7.95 16.72
N PRO A 393 -8.64 -7.92 16.31
CA PRO A 393 -9.11 -8.44 15.01
C PRO A 393 -8.37 -7.84 13.81
N ASN A 394 -8.09 -6.53 13.80
CA ASN A 394 -7.43 -5.86 12.69
C ASN A 394 -5.97 -6.32 12.47
N GLN A 395 -5.27 -6.68 13.55
CA GLN A 395 -3.88 -7.17 13.47
C GLN A 395 -3.85 -8.60 12.94
N VAL A 396 -4.78 -9.45 13.37
CA VAL A 396 -4.95 -10.80 12.79
C VAL A 396 -5.36 -10.72 11.32
N LYS A 397 -6.31 -9.84 10.97
CA LYS A 397 -6.74 -9.59 9.59
C LYS A 397 -5.55 -9.21 8.69
N TYR A 398 -4.69 -8.29 9.14
CA TYR A 398 -3.49 -7.91 8.41
C TYR A 398 -2.51 -9.08 8.21
N ILE A 399 -2.21 -9.86 9.26
CA ILE A 399 -1.32 -11.03 9.18
C ILE A 399 -1.86 -12.07 8.20
N VAL A 400 -3.17 -12.33 8.21
CA VAL A 400 -3.85 -13.23 7.27
C VAL A 400 -3.79 -12.69 5.83
N GLN A 401 -4.03 -11.38 5.63
CA GLN A 401 -3.92 -10.74 4.31
C GLN A 401 -2.50 -10.81 3.72
N GLN A 402 -1.44 -10.69 4.53
CA GLN A 402 -0.08 -10.93 4.03
C GLN A 402 0.19 -12.43 3.79
N SER A 403 -0.38 -13.32 4.62
CA SER A 403 -0.23 -14.78 4.46
C SER A 403 -0.78 -15.27 3.12
N LEU A 404 -1.86 -14.67 2.61
CA LEU A 404 -2.46 -15.02 1.32
C LEU A 404 -1.53 -14.74 0.13
N LYS A 405 -0.61 -13.78 0.26
CA LYS A 405 0.44 -13.49 -0.74
C LYS A 405 1.59 -14.50 -0.74
N ASN A 406 1.61 -15.46 0.19
CA ASN A 406 2.72 -16.41 0.35
C ASN A 406 2.19 -17.82 0.66
N SER A 407 2.25 -18.71 -0.34
CA SER A 407 1.71 -20.07 -0.26
C SER A 407 2.16 -20.87 0.97
N LYS A 408 3.37 -20.66 1.48
CA LYS A 408 3.89 -21.34 2.69
C LYS A 408 3.29 -20.78 3.99
N GLN A 409 2.99 -19.48 4.03
CA GLN A 409 2.35 -18.85 5.18
C GLN A 409 0.86 -19.25 5.24
N LEU A 410 0.17 -19.22 4.08
CA LEU A 410 -1.19 -19.73 3.94
C LEU A 410 -1.31 -21.23 4.30
N GLN A 411 -0.38 -22.07 3.85
CA GLN A 411 -0.33 -23.49 4.24
C GLN A 411 -0.17 -23.68 5.76
N ARG A 412 0.69 -22.90 6.42
CA ARG A 412 0.85 -22.96 7.90
C ARG A 412 -0.42 -22.55 8.62
N LEU A 413 -1.07 -21.47 8.18
CA LEU A 413 -2.35 -21.03 8.74
C LEU A 413 -3.39 -22.16 8.69
N ILE A 414 -3.56 -22.79 7.52
CA ILE A 414 -4.59 -23.81 7.33
C ILE A 414 -4.24 -25.12 8.04
N TYR A 415 -2.99 -25.59 8.01
CA TYR A 415 -2.60 -26.83 8.70
C TYR A 415 -2.56 -26.69 10.23
N GLN A 416 -2.31 -25.49 10.77
CA GLN A 416 -2.17 -25.30 12.21
C GLN A 416 -3.51 -25.05 12.93
N PHE A 417 -4.45 -24.34 12.32
CA PHE A 417 -5.71 -23.98 12.98
C PHE A 417 -6.89 -24.84 12.51
N SER A 418 -7.83 -25.16 13.42
CA SER A 418 -9.03 -25.92 13.09
C SER A 418 -10.04 -25.11 12.24
N ASP A 419 -11.00 -25.79 11.64
CA ASP A 419 -12.04 -25.17 10.80
C ASP A 419 -12.85 -24.10 11.57
N SER A 420 -13.00 -24.21 12.89
CA SER A 420 -13.71 -23.19 13.68
C SER A 420 -12.92 -21.88 13.80
N ILE A 421 -11.59 -21.97 13.97
CA ILE A 421 -10.70 -20.80 13.98
C ILE A 421 -10.55 -20.22 12.57
N LEU A 422 -10.49 -21.07 11.53
CA LEU A 422 -10.47 -20.62 10.13
C LEU A 422 -11.79 -19.93 9.72
N LEU A 423 -12.95 -20.38 10.22
CA LEU A 423 -14.23 -19.67 10.06
C LEU A 423 -14.23 -18.30 10.77
N LYS A 424 -13.70 -18.22 12.00
CA LYS A 424 -13.54 -16.94 12.71
C LYS A 424 -12.60 -15.98 11.94
N ILE A 425 -11.53 -16.50 11.34
CA ILE A 425 -10.63 -15.75 10.47
C ILE A 425 -11.33 -15.27 9.18
N ALA A 426 -12.14 -16.12 8.54
CA ALA A 426 -12.94 -15.73 7.37
C ALA A 426 -13.94 -14.61 7.72
N GLY A 427 -14.50 -14.60 8.94
CA GLY A 427 -15.36 -13.52 9.42
C GLY A 427 -14.68 -12.16 9.54
N LEU A 428 -13.38 -12.13 9.88
CA LEU A 428 -12.59 -10.89 9.85
C LEU A 428 -12.51 -10.29 8.44
N LEU A 429 -12.60 -11.11 7.39
CA LEU A 429 -12.61 -10.68 5.99
C LEU A 429 -14.02 -10.30 5.52
N THR A 430 -15.04 -11.09 5.86
CA THR A 430 -16.34 -11.13 5.14
C THR A 430 -17.58 -10.66 5.92
N GLY A 431 -17.44 -10.29 7.19
CA GLY A 431 -18.57 -9.82 8.01
C GLY A 431 -19.73 -10.83 8.07
N ASP A 432 -20.91 -10.41 7.62
CA ASP A 432 -22.17 -11.17 7.76
C ASP A 432 -22.20 -12.50 6.95
N SER A 433 -21.23 -12.75 6.08
CA SER A 433 -21.21 -13.93 5.20
C SER A 433 -20.77 -15.24 5.88
N VAL A 434 -20.31 -15.18 7.14
CA VAL A 434 -19.79 -16.34 7.89
C VAL A 434 -20.73 -17.55 7.95
N PRO A 435 -22.05 -17.41 8.19
CA PRO A 435 -22.95 -18.57 8.27
C PRO A 435 -22.96 -19.38 6.97
N PHE A 436 -23.04 -18.71 5.82
CA PHE A 436 -22.99 -19.37 4.51
C PHE A 436 -21.65 -20.10 4.27
N ILE A 437 -20.52 -19.50 4.69
CA ILE A 437 -19.19 -20.14 4.56
C ILE A 437 -19.09 -21.36 5.48
N ALA A 438 -19.67 -21.30 6.69
CA ALA A 438 -19.73 -22.43 7.63
C ALA A 438 -20.58 -23.59 7.09
N ASP A 439 -21.76 -23.28 6.55
CA ASP A 439 -22.65 -24.27 5.95
C ASP A 439 -22.01 -24.88 4.69
N TYR A 440 -21.46 -24.06 3.77
CA TYR A 440 -20.75 -24.56 2.58
C TYR A 440 -19.55 -25.45 2.94
N ASN A 441 -18.69 -25.03 3.88
CA ASN A 441 -17.53 -25.82 4.32
C ASN A 441 -17.93 -27.16 4.97
N THR A 442 -19.13 -27.23 5.56
CA THR A 442 -19.72 -28.46 6.12
C THR A 442 -20.27 -29.35 5.01
N ASP A 443 -21.10 -28.77 4.13
CA ASP A 443 -21.81 -29.42 3.04
C ASP A 443 -20.90 -30.04 1.98
N ILE A 444 -19.83 -29.33 1.60
CA ILE A 444 -18.93 -29.79 0.53
C ILE A 444 -18.02 -30.94 0.99
N LYS A 445 -17.84 -31.16 2.31
CA LYS A 445 -16.97 -32.25 2.82
C LYS A 445 -17.43 -33.64 2.34
N PRO A 446 -18.68 -34.11 2.60
CA PRO A 446 -19.14 -35.43 2.15
C PRO A 446 -19.25 -35.59 0.62
N VAL A 447 -19.15 -34.49 -0.12
CA VAL A 447 -19.05 -34.50 -1.59
C VAL A 447 -17.62 -34.81 -2.03
N LEU A 448 -16.62 -34.17 -1.39
CA LEU A 448 -15.20 -34.37 -1.68
C LEU A 448 -14.66 -35.73 -1.20
N GLU A 449 -15.29 -36.39 -0.23
CA GLU A 449 -14.95 -37.76 0.22
C GLU A 449 -14.85 -38.79 -0.92
N GLN A 450 -15.59 -38.60 -2.04
CA GLN A 450 -15.45 -39.45 -3.22
C GLN A 450 -14.06 -39.36 -3.87
N LEU A 451 -13.39 -38.22 -3.78
CA LEU A 451 -12.05 -38.01 -4.36
C LEU A 451 -10.97 -38.75 -3.56
N GLU A 452 -11.14 -38.85 -2.24
CA GLU A 452 -10.31 -39.67 -1.37
C GLU A 452 -10.38 -41.14 -1.81
N GLN A 453 -11.60 -41.65 -2.00
CA GLN A 453 -11.85 -43.05 -2.36
C GLN A 453 -11.48 -43.39 -3.81
N THR A 454 -11.70 -42.48 -4.77
CA THR A 454 -11.53 -42.75 -6.22
C THR A 454 -10.18 -42.33 -6.80
N ARG A 455 -9.50 -41.34 -6.20
CA ARG A 455 -8.20 -40.84 -6.67
C ARG A 455 -7.11 -40.81 -5.59
N ASN A 456 -7.35 -41.43 -4.43
CA ASN A 456 -6.39 -41.59 -3.32
C ASN A 456 -5.81 -40.25 -2.82
N ILE A 457 -6.65 -39.22 -2.79
CA ILE A 457 -6.28 -37.86 -2.35
C ILE A 457 -6.47 -37.79 -0.83
N PRO A 458 -5.45 -37.48 0.00
CA PRO A 458 -5.63 -37.46 1.45
C PRO A 458 -6.60 -36.36 1.93
N GLU A 459 -7.43 -36.65 2.94
CA GLU A 459 -8.33 -35.67 3.58
C GLU A 459 -7.59 -34.37 3.95
N ALA A 460 -6.38 -34.48 4.48
CA ALA A 460 -5.54 -33.33 4.84
C ALA A 460 -5.18 -32.43 3.64
N LYS A 461 -5.09 -32.97 2.42
CA LYS A 461 -4.85 -32.21 1.18
C LYS A 461 -6.14 -31.56 0.69
N LEU A 462 -7.25 -32.30 0.64
CA LEU A 462 -8.56 -31.73 0.27
C LEU A 462 -9.01 -30.63 1.25
N ARG A 463 -8.71 -30.78 2.55
CA ARG A 463 -8.90 -29.75 3.56
C ARG A 463 -8.04 -28.51 3.29
N LEU A 464 -6.77 -28.69 2.90
CA LEU A 464 -5.91 -27.57 2.52
C LEU A 464 -6.52 -26.82 1.34
N GLU A 465 -6.82 -27.52 0.24
CA GLU A 465 -7.29 -26.92 -1.02
C GLU A 465 -8.65 -26.24 -0.85
N ARG A 466 -9.59 -26.87 -0.12
CA ARG A 466 -10.87 -26.26 0.23
C ARG A 466 -10.68 -24.92 0.95
N TRP A 467 -9.82 -24.85 1.97
CA TRP A 467 -9.57 -23.62 2.70
C TRP A 467 -8.73 -22.60 1.92
N GLN A 468 -7.80 -23.04 1.06
CA GLN A 468 -7.04 -22.15 0.18
C GLN A 468 -7.96 -21.46 -0.84
N GLY A 469 -8.83 -22.21 -1.52
CA GLY A 469 -9.78 -21.65 -2.47
C GLY A 469 -10.80 -20.71 -1.83
N ILE A 470 -11.33 -21.06 -0.63
CA ILE A 470 -12.24 -20.18 0.13
C ILE A 470 -11.51 -18.87 0.42
N LEU A 471 -10.41 -18.92 1.18
CA LEU A 471 -9.70 -17.72 1.65
C LEU A 471 -9.16 -16.86 0.49
N PHE A 472 -8.82 -17.46 -0.66
CA PHE A 472 -8.41 -16.73 -1.85
C PHE A 472 -9.60 -15.95 -2.45
N SER A 473 -10.73 -16.61 -2.72
CA SER A 473 -11.92 -15.95 -3.32
C SER A 473 -12.39 -14.77 -2.47
N ILE A 474 -12.60 -14.95 -1.17
CA ILE A 474 -13.01 -13.87 -0.24
C ILE A 474 -11.91 -12.84 0.09
N SER A 475 -10.72 -12.95 -0.52
CA SER A 475 -9.68 -11.92 -0.50
C SER A 475 -9.57 -11.14 -1.81
N SER A 476 -10.17 -11.65 -2.88
CA SER A 476 -10.20 -11.01 -4.21
C SER A 476 -11.28 -9.94 -4.33
N GLU A 477 -12.30 -9.98 -3.47
CA GLU A 477 -13.48 -9.12 -3.56
C GLU A 477 -13.30 -7.86 -2.70
N SER A 478 -13.25 -6.70 -3.33
CA SER A 478 -13.14 -5.39 -2.67
C SER A 478 -14.46 -4.87 -2.07
N LYS A 479 -15.45 -5.76 -1.89
CA LYS A 479 -16.82 -5.44 -1.45
C LYS A 479 -17.14 -6.12 -0.13
N THR A 480 -18.00 -5.51 0.67
CA THR A 480 -18.44 -6.02 1.98
C THR A 480 -19.45 -7.16 1.91
N GLN A 481 -19.91 -7.54 0.72
CA GLN A 481 -20.79 -8.68 0.47
C GLN A 481 -20.06 -9.67 -0.45
N VAL A 482 -20.04 -10.93 -0.05
CA VAL A 482 -19.42 -12.04 -0.79
C VAL A 482 -20.37 -12.54 -1.86
N ASP A 483 -19.88 -12.70 -3.10
CA ASP A 483 -20.65 -13.42 -4.12
C ASP A 483 -20.65 -14.94 -3.82
N LYS A 484 -21.78 -15.42 -3.31
CA LYS A 484 -22.00 -16.83 -2.95
C LYS A 484 -21.79 -17.80 -4.12
N PHE A 485 -22.17 -17.39 -5.34
CA PHE A 485 -22.06 -18.23 -6.53
C PHE A 485 -20.60 -18.35 -6.93
N LYS A 486 -19.93 -17.20 -7.06
CA LYS A 486 -18.53 -17.11 -7.45
C LYS A 486 -17.58 -17.74 -6.41
N LEU A 487 -17.87 -17.63 -5.11
CA LEU A 487 -17.10 -18.32 -4.07
C LEU A 487 -17.08 -19.83 -4.28
N ILE A 488 -18.22 -20.43 -4.64
CA ILE A 488 -18.31 -21.87 -4.90
C ILE A 488 -17.59 -22.20 -6.22
N GLU A 489 -17.79 -21.41 -7.28
CA GLU A 489 -17.11 -21.60 -8.56
C GLU A 489 -15.57 -21.55 -8.43
N ASP A 490 -15.03 -20.47 -7.85
CA ASP A 490 -13.61 -20.27 -7.54
C ASP A 490 -13.05 -21.43 -6.70
N ASN A 491 -13.79 -21.87 -5.68
CA ASN A 491 -13.35 -22.93 -4.78
C ASN A 491 -13.28 -24.29 -5.47
N LEU A 492 -14.30 -24.64 -6.25
CA LEU A 492 -14.33 -25.89 -7.02
C LEU A 492 -13.27 -25.89 -8.13
N LEU A 493 -13.06 -24.75 -8.79
CA LEU A 493 -12.01 -24.57 -9.80
C LEU A 493 -10.60 -24.70 -9.18
N HIS A 494 -10.39 -24.15 -7.98
CA HIS A 494 -9.16 -24.32 -7.21
C HIS A 494 -8.91 -25.79 -6.85
N ILE A 495 -9.90 -26.50 -6.29
CA ILE A 495 -9.74 -27.92 -5.93
C ILE A 495 -9.47 -28.78 -7.17
N ALA A 496 -10.15 -28.53 -8.29
CA ALA A 496 -9.92 -29.27 -9.53
C ALA A 496 -8.51 -29.05 -10.09
N SER A 497 -8.08 -27.79 -10.20
CA SER A 497 -6.76 -27.43 -10.75
C SER A 497 -5.60 -27.91 -9.87
N SER A 498 -5.68 -27.75 -8.53
CA SER A 498 -4.68 -28.25 -7.58
C SER A 498 -4.55 -29.78 -7.55
N ASN A 499 -5.57 -30.51 -8.00
CA ASN A 499 -5.57 -31.97 -8.18
C ASN A 499 -5.40 -32.43 -9.64
N ARG A 500 -5.20 -31.51 -10.60
CA ARG A 500 -5.09 -31.80 -12.03
C ARG A 500 -6.30 -32.58 -12.60
N ILE A 501 -7.49 -32.32 -12.07
CA ILE A 501 -8.75 -32.90 -12.56
C ILE A 501 -9.32 -31.95 -13.63
N ASN A 502 -9.84 -32.50 -14.73
CA ASN A 502 -10.55 -31.71 -15.72
C ASN A 502 -11.81 -31.07 -15.08
N TYR A 503 -11.96 -29.75 -15.12
CA TYR A 503 -13.02 -29.06 -14.37
C TYR A 503 -14.45 -29.46 -14.81
N PRO A 504 -14.78 -29.58 -16.11
CA PRO A 504 -16.03 -30.20 -16.56
C PRO A 504 -16.28 -31.63 -16.04
N GLU A 505 -15.26 -32.50 -16.06
CA GLU A 505 -15.34 -33.87 -15.50
C GLU A 505 -15.60 -33.84 -13.98
N PHE A 506 -14.91 -32.92 -13.28
CA PHE A 506 -15.00 -32.72 -11.83
C PHE A 506 -16.39 -32.27 -11.40
N LEU A 507 -16.94 -31.22 -12.04
CA LEU A 507 -18.30 -30.74 -11.77
C LEU A 507 -19.35 -31.84 -11.99
N LYS A 508 -19.26 -32.59 -13.10
CA LYS A 508 -20.18 -33.70 -13.38
C LYS A 508 -20.15 -34.79 -12.29
N ASN A 509 -18.96 -35.14 -11.81
CA ASN A 509 -18.81 -36.11 -10.72
C ASN A 509 -19.34 -35.57 -9.38
N ILE A 510 -19.17 -34.28 -9.10
CA ILE A 510 -19.71 -33.59 -7.92
C ILE A 510 -21.24 -33.57 -7.91
N VAL A 511 -21.87 -33.21 -9.02
CA VAL A 511 -23.34 -33.20 -9.15
C VAL A 511 -23.92 -34.61 -8.93
N ALA A 512 -23.33 -35.62 -9.56
CA ALA A 512 -23.76 -37.02 -9.37
C ALA A 512 -23.60 -37.51 -7.91
N LYS A 513 -22.56 -37.05 -7.20
CA LYS A 513 -22.38 -37.35 -5.77
C LYS A 513 -23.42 -36.64 -4.91
N ILE A 514 -23.74 -35.38 -5.20
CA ILE A 514 -24.76 -34.62 -4.47
C ILE A 514 -26.14 -35.24 -4.67
N GLU A 515 -26.52 -35.61 -5.90
CA GLU A 515 -27.75 -36.37 -6.15
C GLU A 515 -27.85 -37.65 -5.31
N HIS A 516 -26.75 -38.40 -5.18
CA HIS A 516 -26.71 -39.61 -4.36
C HIS A 516 -26.96 -39.30 -2.88
N LEU A 517 -26.29 -38.29 -2.33
CA LEU A 517 -26.43 -37.88 -0.93
C LEU A 517 -27.85 -37.35 -0.63
N VAL A 518 -28.49 -36.64 -1.57
CA VAL A 518 -29.91 -36.23 -1.46
C VAL A 518 -30.83 -37.46 -1.46
N ARG A 519 -30.60 -38.45 -2.33
CA ARG A 519 -31.37 -39.71 -2.36
C ARG A 519 -31.20 -40.56 -1.09
N GLU A 520 -30.06 -40.45 -0.41
CA GLU A 520 -29.80 -41.03 0.93
C GLU A 520 -30.44 -40.21 2.08
N GLY A 521 -31.15 -39.12 1.77
CA GLY A 521 -31.82 -38.28 2.78
C GLY A 521 -30.92 -37.26 3.48
N LYS A 522 -29.70 -37.00 2.97
CA LYS A 522 -28.88 -35.90 3.49
C LYS A 522 -29.37 -34.57 2.91
N GLY A 523 -29.86 -33.70 3.79
CA GLY A 523 -30.06 -32.29 3.47
C GLY A 523 -28.73 -31.52 3.47
N PHE A 524 -28.63 -30.56 2.57
CA PHE A 524 -27.56 -29.55 2.52
C PHE A 524 -28.09 -28.25 3.15
N LYS A 525 -27.25 -27.51 3.87
CA LYS A 525 -27.66 -26.27 4.58
C LYS A 525 -27.42 -25.00 3.76
N SER A 526 -26.36 -25.03 2.96
CA SER A 526 -26.01 -23.97 2.02
C SER A 526 -26.76 -24.13 0.70
N GLN A 527 -26.77 -23.06 -0.09
CA GLN A 527 -27.38 -23.03 -1.43
C GLN A 527 -26.55 -23.81 -2.49
N LEU A 528 -25.71 -24.78 -2.07
CA LEU A 528 -24.78 -25.51 -2.93
C LEU A 528 -25.49 -26.20 -4.11
N THR A 529 -26.66 -26.80 -3.88
CA THR A 529 -27.51 -27.40 -4.93
C THR A 529 -28.02 -26.34 -5.91
N GLU A 530 -28.68 -25.28 -5.40
CA GLU A 530 -29.25 -24.18 -6.19
C GLU A 530 -28.20 -23.41 -7.01
N ILE A 531 -26.95 -23.40 -6.55
CA ILE A 531 -25.81 -22.75 -7.19
C ILE A 531 -25.19 -23.66 -8.26
N LEU A 532 -25.01 -24.95 -7.98
CA LEU A 532 -24.47 -25.91 -8.96
C LEU A 532 -25.36 -26.05 -10.21
N ASP A 533 -26.69 -26.02 -10.05
CA ASP A 533 -27.65 -26.00 -11.16
C ASP A 533 -27.50 -24.77 -12.08
N ARG A 534 -26.79 -23.73 -11.64
CA ARG A 534 -26.52 -22.49 -12.38
C ARG A 534 -25.08 -22.39 -12.93
N ILE A 535 -24.15 -23.24 -12.49
CA ILE A 535 -22.77 -23.26 -13.02
C ILE A 535 -22.79 -23.93 -14.40
N GLN A 536 -22.66 -23.12 -15.45
CA GLN A 536 -22.63 -23.63 -16.83
C GLN A 536 -21.34 -24.42 -17.06
N ILE A 537 -21.47 -25.71 -17.38
CA ILE A 537 -20.33 -26.54 -17.80
C ILE A 537 -19.80 -25.99 -19.14
N PRO A 538 -18.55 -25.52 -19.23
CA PRO A 538 -18.01 -25.00 -20.47
C PRO A 538 -17.94 -26.09 -21.55
N SER A 539 -18.39 -25.76 -22.76
CA SER A 539 -18.21 -26.62 -23.94
C SER A 539 -16.72 -26.77 -24.30
N GLN A 540 -16.36 -27.84 -25.00
CA GLN A 540 -14.96 -28.32 -25.06
C GLN A 540 -13.95 -27.43 -25.82
N ASP A 541 -14.38 -26.31 -26.40
CA ASP A 541 -13.53 -25.41 -27.20
C ASP A 541 -13.16 -24.11 -26.46
N THR A 542 -12.11 -24.17 -25.63
CA THR A 542 -11.43 -22.97 -25.09
C THR A 542 -9.93 -23.01 -25.42
N GLN A 543 -9.46 -22.06 -26.22
CA GLN A 543 -8.09 -22.07 -26.80
C GLN A 543 -6.97 -21.62 -25.84
N LEU A 544 -7.09 -21.90 -24.54
CA LEU A 544 -6.22 -21.38 -23.47
C LEU A 544 -5.05 -22.30 -23.06
N ILE A 545 -5.10 -23.58 -23.44
CA ILE A 545 -4.16 -24.66 -23.04
C ILE A 545 -2.68 -24.36 -23.36
N ARG A 546 -2.36 -23.40 -24.23
CA ARG A 546 -0.97 -23.04 -24.61
C ARG A 546 -0.33 -21.91 -23.78
N ALA A 547 -1.06 -21.30 -22.85
CA ALA A 547 -0.52 -20.29 -21.92
C ALA A 547 -0.17 -20.90 -20.55
N GLU A 548 -1.04 -21.75 -20.02
CA GLU A 548 -0.97 -22.28 -18.64
C GLU A 548 0.20 -23.26 -18.41
N GLU A 549 0.57 -24.04 -19.43
CA GLU A 549 1.80 -24.85 -19.41
C GLU A 549 3.08 -24.00 -19.25
N ARG A 550 3.07 -22.73 -19.71
CA ARG A 550 4.26 -21.86 -19.68
C ARG A 550 4.49 -21.25 -18.31
N ALA A 551 3.40 -20.80 -17.66
CA ALA A 551 3.44 -20.29 -16.29
C ALA A 551 3.91 -21.39 -15.31
N SER A 552 3.29 -22.57 -15.39
CA SER A 552 3.60 -23.70 -14.51
C SER A 552 5.03 -24.25 -14.71
N GLN A 553 5.55 -24.34 -15.94
CA GLN A 553 6.94 -24.76 -16.17
C GLN A 553 7.95 -23.76 -15.57
N LEU A 554 7.71 -22.45 -15.72
CA LEU A 554 8.57 -21.41 -15.14
C LEU A 554 8.53 -21.43 -13.61
N GLU A 555 7.35 -21.60 -13.02
CA GLU A 555 7.18 -21.72 -11.57
C GLU A 555 7.92 -22.96 -11.03
N ILE A 556 7.77 -24.12 -11.67
CA ILE A 556 8.48 -25.36 -11.30
C ILE A 556 9.99 -25.14 -11.32
N PHE A 557 10.54 -24.53 -12.38
CA PHE A 557 11.97 -24.24 -12.47
C PHE A 557 12.44 -23.25 -11.39
N SER A 558 11.71 -22.15 -11.21
CA SER A 558 12.02 -21.13 -10.20
C SER A 558 11.96 -21.70 -8.77
N ASN A 559 10.89 -22.42 -8.44
CA ASN A 559 10.70 -23.08 -7.15
C ASN A 559 11.79 -24.13 -6.89
N PHE A 560 12.12 -24.97 -7.87
CA PHE A 560 13.21 -25.95 -7.73
C PHE A 560 14.56 -25.29 -7.42
N ILE A 561 14.93 -24.21 -8.12
CA ILE A 561 16.16 -23.47 -7.83
C ILE A 561 16.11 -22.87 -6.42
N GLN A 562 15.00 -22.23 -6.05
CA GLN A 562 14.83 -21.56 -4.75
C GLN A 562 14.78 -22.52 -3.56
N THR A 563 14.10 -23.66 -3.67
CA THR A 563 13.81 -24.58 -2.55
C THR A 563 14.58 -25.90 -2.61
N GLY A 564 14.96 -26.36 -3.81
CA GLY A 564 15.56 -27.68 -4.04
C GLY A 564 14.55 -28.83 -4.12
N ILE A 565 13.25 -28.54 -4.04
CA ILE A 565 12.18 -29.54 -4.04
C ILE A 565 11.75 -29.81 -5.49
N LEU A 566 11.79 -31.08 -5.90
CA LEU A 566 11.09 -31.57 -7.08
C LEU A 566 9.65 -31.91 -6.69
N SER A 567 8.69 -31.65 -7.58
CA SER A 567 7.34 -32.18 -7.41
C SER A 567 7.35 -33.70 -7.65
N GLU A 568 6.51 -34.44 -6.92
CA GLU A 568 6.63 -35.90 -6.72
C GLU A 568 6.51 -36.77 -7.99
N ASN A 569 6.15 -36.16 -9.13
CA ASN A 569 6.01 -36.81 -10.43
C ASN A 569 6.95 -36.21 -11.51
N LEU A 570 8.03 -35.51 -11.12
CA LEU A 570 8.98 -34.89 -12.05
C LEU A 570 10.39 -35.48 -11.91
N SER A 571 10.83 -36.22 -12.93
CA SER A 571 12.20 -36.72 -13.02
C SER A 571 13.22 -35.62 -13.35
N LYS A 572 14.50 -35.87 -13.04
CA LYS A 572 15.61 -34.99 -13.42
C LYS A 572 15.66 -34.71 -14.94
N GLN A 573 15.38 -35.71 -15.76
CA GLN A 573 15.36 -35.56 -17.23
C GLN A 573 14.23 -34.64 -17.70
N GLN A 574 13.04 -34.73 -17.09
CA GLN A 574 11.93 -33.81 -17.38
C GLN A 574 12.26 -32.37 -16.93
N LEU A 575 12.92 -32.20 -15.77
CA LEU A 575 13.41 -30.88 -15.33
C LEU A 575 14.43 -30.27 -16.31
N GLU A 576 15.39 -31.06 -16.82
CA GLU A 576 16.33 -30.59 -17.84
C GLU A 576 15.60 -30.21 -19.15
N GLN A 577 14.64 -31.01 -19.60
CA GLN A 577 13.80 -30.67 -20.76
C GLN A 577 12.97 -29.40 -20.56
N TYR A 578 12.43 -29.18 -19.35
CA TYR A 578 11.69 -27.96 -19.03
C TYR A 578 12.62 -26.74 -19.05
N CYS A 579 13.82 -26.85 -18.47
CA CYS A 579 14.82 -25.79 -18.52
C CYS A 579 15.23 -25.47 -19.97
N ASP A 580 15.42 -26.47 -20.83
CA ASP A 580 15.77 -26.26 -22.25
C ASP A 580 14.66 -25.54 -23.03
N ARG A 581 13.39 -25.93 -22.80
CA ARG A 581 12.21 -25.23 -23.34
C ARG A 581 12.14 -23.79 -22.83
N LEU A 582 12.39 -23.55 -21.55
CA LEU A 582 12.37 -22.20 -20.95
C LEU A 582 13.53 -21.32 -21.43
N ILE A 583 14.73 -21.86 -21.69
CA ILE A 583 15.84 -21.11 -22.30
C ILE A 583 15.46 -20.64 -23.70
N THR A 584 14.72 -21.46 -24.45
CA THR A 584 14.27 -21.15 -25.82
C THR A 584 13.09 -20.18 -25.84
N ASN A 585 12.07 -20.41 -25.00
CA ASN A 585 10.79 -19.69 -25.04
C ASN A 585 10.73 -18.47 -24.10
N SER A 586 11.51 -18.48 -23.02
CA SER A 586 11.49 -17.50 -21.91
C SER A 586 12.90 -17.01 -21.50
N PRO A 587 13.81 -16.68 -22.44
CA PRO A 587 15.24 -16.45 -22.16
C PRO A 587 15.49 -15.39 -21.08
N ASN A 588 14.74 -14.29 -21.08
CA ASN A 588 14.90 -13.20 -20.10
C ASN A 588 14.51 -13.63 -18.67
N GLN A 589 13.51 -14.49 -18.52
CA GLN A 589 13.05 -14.99 -17.22
C GLN A 589 14.07 -15.99 -16.64
N VAL A 590 14.62 -16.88 -17.47
CA VAL A 590 15.73 -17.76 -17.07
C VAL A 590 16.98 -16.95 -16.69
N LYS A 591 17.33 -15.94 -17.49
CA LYS A 591 18.46 -15.03 -17.21
C LYS A 591 18.32 -14.34 -15.84
N TYR A 592 17.12 -13.85 -15.52
CA TYR A 592 16.81 -13.27 -14.21
C TYR A 592 16.96 -14.28 -13.06
N ILE A 593 16.40 -15.49 -13.18
CA ILE A 593 16.51 -16.55 -12.15
C ILE A 593 17.97 -16.91 -11.89
N VAL A 594 18.80 -17.01 -12.94
CA VAL A 594 20.24 -17.27 -12.81
C VAL A 594 20.97 -16.10 -12.15
N GLN A 595 20.62 -14.86 -12.48
CA GLN A 595 21.18 -13.66 -11.82
C GLN A 595 20.82 -13.56 -10.33
N GLN A 596 19.63 -13.99 -9.90
CA GLN A 596 19.33 -14.08 -8.47
C GLN A 596 20.05 -15.26 -7.80
N SER A 597 20.20 -16.39 -8.50
CA SER A 597 20.92 -17.57 -8.00
C SER A 597 22.36 -17.27 -7.63
N LEU A 598 23.04 -16.41 -8.40
CA LEU A 598 24.42 -15.96 -8.11
C LEU A 598 24.58 -15.25 -6.76
N LYS A 599 23.49 -14.70 -6.18
CA LYS A 599 23.49 -14.07 -4.86
C LYS A 599 23.32 -15.07 -3.71
N ASN A 600 23.05 -16.34 -4.00
CA ASN A 600 22.76 -17.37 -3.00
C ASN A 600 23.49 -18.69 -3.32
N SER A 601 24.51 -18.99 -2.52
CA SER A 601 25.38 -20.16 -2.72
C SER A 601 24.63 -21.49 -2.84
N LYS A 602 23.52 -21.69 -2.10
CA LYS A 602 22.70 -22.91 -2.17
C LYS A 602 21.91 -23.01 -3.47
N GLN A 603 21.42 -21.88 -4.00
CA GLN A 603 20.71 -21.84 -5.28
C GLN A 603 21.67 -22.06 -6.45
N LEU A 604 22.83 -21.41 -6.43
CA LEU A 604 23.89 -21.61 -7.43
C LEU A 604 24.43 -23.05 -7.42
N GLN A 605 24.60 -23.66 -6.24
CA GLN A 605 24.98 -25.08 -6.12
C GLN A 605 23.94 -26.00 -6.76
N ARG A 606 22.63 -25.78 -6.54
CA ARG A 606 21.57 -26.55 -7.20
C ARG A 606 21.61 -26.40 -8.72
N LEU A 607 21.70 -25.16 -9.22
CA LEU A 607 21.80 -24.87 -10.65
C LEU A 607 22.93 -25.65 -11.30
N ILE A 608 24.11 -25.70 -10.67
CA ILE A 608 25.27 -26.37 -11.24
C ILE A 608 25.19 -27.90 -11.08
N TYR A 609 24.85 -28.43 -9.90
CA TYR A 609 24.81 -29.89 -9.68
C TYR A 609 23.66 -30.59 -10.40
N GLN A 610 22.54 -29.91 -10.64
CA GLN A 610 21.31 -30.54 -11.12
C GLN A 610 21.08 -30.38 -12.62
N PHE A 611 21.83 -29.52 -13.31
CA PHE A 611 21.79 -29.40 -14.76
C PHE A 611 23.14 -29.79 -15.38
N SER A 612 23.07 -30.49 -16.51
CA SER A 612 24.22 -30.93 -17.30
C SER A 612 24.99 -29.76 -17.93
N ASP A 613 26.27 -30.00 -18.28
CA ASP A 613 27.14 -28.99 -18.90
C ASP A 613 26.55 -28.42 -20.21
N SER A 614 25.73 -29.19 -20.93
CA SER A 614 25.03 -28.72 -22.14
C SER A 614 23.94 -27.68 -21.81
N ILE A 615 23.14 -27.89 -20.76
CA ILE A 615 22.16 -26.90 -20.28
C ILE A 615 22.88 -25.68 -19.71
N LEU A 616 23.97 -25.86 -18.95
CA LEU A 616 24.76 -24.74 -18.42
C LEU A 616 25.42 -23.90 -19.54
N LEU A 617 25.87 -24.51 -20.64
CA LEU A 617 26.32 -23.79 -21.84
C LEU A 617 25.18 -23.05 -22.55
N LYS A 618 23.97 -23.64 -22.63
CA LYS A 618 22.78 -22.95 -23.15
C LYS A 618 22.39 -21.75 -22.28
N ILE A 619 22.53 -21.84 -20.95
CA ILE A 619 22.37 -20.72 -20.02
C ILE A 619 23.46 -19.66 -20.25
N ALA A 620 24.73 -20.04 -20.39
CA ALA A 620 25.82 -19.11 -20.67
C ALA A 620 25.62 -18.31 -21.98
N ARG A 621 24.90 -18.88 -22.96
CA ARG A 621 24.51 -18.19 -24.20
C ARG A 621 23.64 -16.95 -23.97
N LEU A 622 22.79 -16.98 -22.95
CA LEU A 622 21.92 -15.85 -22.55
C LEU A 622 22.72 -14.62 -22.08
N PHE A 623 23.99 -14.80 -21.73
CA PHE A 623 24.90 -13.74 -21.30
C PHE A 623 25.92 -13.35 -22.38
N THR A 624 26.34 -14.28 -23.24
CA THR A 624 27.57 -14.12 -24.07
C THR A 624 27.39 -14.27 -25.58
N GLY A 625 26.18 -14.59 -26.06
CA GLY A 625 25.89 -14.73 -27.49
C GLY A 625 26.81 -15.76 -28.16
N ASP A 626 27.65 -15.28 -29.09
CA ASP A 626 28.51 -16.12 -29.93
C ASP A 626 29.80 -16.59 -29.24
N SER A 627 30.08 -16.18 -27.99
CA SER A 627 31.31 -16.57 -27.28
C SER A 627 31.24 -17.95 -26.63
N VAL A 628 30.08 -18.61 -26.63
CA VAL A 628 29.84 -19.92 -25.99
C VAL A 628 30.79 -21.05 -26.46
N PRO A 629 31.19 -21.18 -27.73
CA PRO A 629 32.13 -22.23 -28.15
C PRO A 629 33.45 -22.18 -27.37
N PHE A 630 33.99 -20.98 -27.13
CA PHE A 630 35.21 -20.83 -26.32
C PHE A 630 35.00 -21.24 -24.86
N ILE A 631 33.81 -21.03 -24.28
CA ILE A 631 33.48 -21.45 -22.92
C ILE A 631 33.34 -22.98 -22.85
N ALA A 632 32.77 -23.61 -23.88
CA ALA A 632 32.69 -25.06 -24.01
C ALA A 632 34.07 -25.70 -24.15
N ASP A 633 34.93 -25.13 -25.00
CA ASP A 633 36.31 -25.56 -25.19
C ASP A 633 37.11 -25.38 -23.89
N TYR A 634 37.03 -24.23 -23.21
CA TYR A 634 37.74 -23.99 -21.96
C TYR A 634 37.30 -24.94 -20.83
N ASN A 635 35.98 -25.12 -20.63
CA ASN A 635 35.44 -26.08 -19.66
C ASN A 635 35.79 -27.55 -20.01
N THR A 636 36.19 -27.85 -21.25
CA THR A 636 36.70 -29.17 -21.65
C THR A 636 38.20 -29.28 -21.40
N ASP A 637 38.95 -28.25 -21.77
CA ASP A 637 40.41 -28.17 -21.67
C ASP A 637 40.91 -28.09 -20.22
N ILE A 638 40.20 -27.38 -19.33
CA ILE A 638 40.67 -27.11 -17.96
C ILE A 638 40.54 -28.31 -17.02
N LYS A 639 39.54 -29.17 -17.21
CA LYS A 639 39.30 -30.38 -16.40
C LYS A 639 40.55 -31.26 -16.24
N PRO A 640 41.25 -31.69 -17.32
CA PRO A 640 42.46 -32.50 -17.21
C PRO A 640 43.70 -31.78 -16.64
N VAL A 641 43.64 -30.44 -16.55
CA VAL A 641 44.66 -29.66 -15.85
C VAL A 641 44.40 -29.66 -14.34
N LEU A 642 43.12 -29.71 -13.93
CA LEU A 642 42.69 -29.72 -12.53
C LEU A 642 42.62 -31.12 -11.90
N GLU A 643 42.63 -32.21 -12.69
CA GLU A 643 42.73 -33.61 -12.22
C GLU A 643 43.85 -33.82 -11.18
N GLN A 644 44.96 -33.08 -11.28
CA GLN A 644 46.06 -33.17 -10.30
C GLN A 644 45.65 -32.74 -8.89
N LEU A 645 44.62 -31.91 -8.74
CA LEU A 645 44.10 -31.45 -7.45
C LEU A 645 43.23 -32.51 -6.77
N GLU A 646 42.56 -33.34 -7.56
CA GLU A 646 41.84 -34.53 -7.06
C GLU A 646 42.86 -35.46 -6.39
N GLN A 647 43.97 -35.71 -7.08
CA GLN A 647 45.02 -36.64 -6.63
C GLN A 647 45.90 -36.08 -5.50
N THR A 648 46.27 -34.80 -5.54
CA THR A 648 47.22 -34.20 -4.56
C THR A 648 46.58 -33.52 -3.35
N ARG A 649 45.32 -33.07 -3.44
CA ARG A 649 44.62 -32.38 -2.35
C ARG A 649 43.23 -32.96 -2.05
N ASN A 650 42.91 -34.15 -2.57
CA ASN A 650 41.67 -34.89 -2.31
C ASN A 650 40.40 -34.05 -2.56
N ILE A 651 40.41 -33.25 -3.64
CA ILE A 651 39.28 -32.39 -4.04
C ILE A 651 38.38 -33.20 -4.99
N PRO A 652 37.12 -33.53 -4.64
CA PRO A 652 36.31 -34.38 -5.51
C PRO A 652 35.99 -33.71 -6.86
N ALA A 653 35.94 -34.51 -7.94
CA ALA A 653 35.56 -34.05 -9.29
C ALA A 653 34.25 -33.24 -9.33
N ALA A 654 33.26 -33.64 -8.52
CA ALA A 654 32.01 -32.91 -8.35
C ALA A 654 32.22 -31.49 -7.78
N LYS A 655 33.14 -31.32 -6.82
CA LYS A 655 33.51 -30.00 -6.29
C LYS A 655 34.29 -29.20 -7.32
N LEU A 656 35.26 -29.78 -8.03
CA LEU A 656 35.97 -29.06 -9.10
C LEU A 656 35.00 -28.56 -10.19
N ARG A 657 34.03 -29.40 -10.60
CA ARG A 657 32.94 -28.98 -11.50
C ARG A 657 32.10 -27.82 -10.93
N LEU A 658 31.87 -27.78 -9.62
CA LEU A 658 31.21 -26.65 -8.97
C LEU A 658 32.06 -25.37 -9.11
N GLU A 659 33.32 -25.38 -8.68
CA GLU A 659 34.18 -24.18 -8.70
C GLU A 659 34.36 -23.64 -10.13
N ILE A 660 34.59 -24.51 -11.13
CA ILE A 660 34.72 -24.11 -12.54
C ILE A 660 33.46 -23.36 -12.99
N TRP A 661 32.26 -23.93 -12.79
CA TRP A 661 31.01 -23.31 -13.22
C TRP A 661 30.62 -22.09 -12.38
N GLN A 662 30.96 -22.04 -11.08
CA GLN A 662 30.72 -20.87 -10.24
C GLN A 662 31.56 -19.68 -10.70
N GLY A 663 32.87 -19.86 -10.89
CA GLY A 663 33.74 -18.80 -11.40
C GLY A 663 33.36 -18.34 -12.81
N LEU A 664 32.95 -19.27 -13.69
CA LEU A 664 32.44 -18.94 -15.02
C LEU A 664 31.18 -18.06 -14.92
N LEU A 665 30.10 -18.56 -14.30
CA LEU A 665 28.83 -17.85 -14.23
C LEU A 665 28.94 -16.49 -13.51
N PHE A 666 29.85 -16.36 -12.53
CA PHE A 666 30.14 -15.10 -11.87
C PHE A 666 30.81 -14.09 -12.81
N SER A 667 31.86 -14.50 -13.55
CA SER A 667 32.54 -13.65 -14.54
C SER A 667 31.57 -13.24 -15.68
N LEU A 668 30.70 -14.15 -16.14
CA LEU A 668 29.66 -13.85 -17.14
C LEU A 668 28.55 -12.90 -16.66
N SER A 669 28.45 -12.64 -15.36
CA SER A 669 27.41 -11.78 -14.79
C SER A 669 27.86 -10.33 -14.56
N SER A 670 29.17 -10.08 -14.57
CA SER A 670 29.76 -8.80 -14.15
C SER A 670 30.21 -7.89 -15.31
N ASP A 671 30.53 -8.44 -16.48
CA ASP A 671 30.82 -7.64 -17.68
C ASP A 671 29.54 -7.28 -18.46
N SER A 672 29.18 -6.00 -18.45
CA SER A 672 28.06 -5.42 -19.23
C SER A 672 28.40 -5.20 -20.71
N LYS A 673 29.47 -5.81 -21.21
CA LYS A 673 30.04 -5.57 -22.55
C LYS A 673 29.59 -6.61 -23.56
N THR A 674 29.33 -6.16 -24.79
CA THR A 674 28.89 -6.99 -25.93
C THR A 674 29.96 -7.96 -26.47
N LYS A 675 31.14 -8.02 -25.87
CA LYS A 675 32.25 -8.88 -26.30
C LYS A 675 33.04 -9.38 -25.08
N LEU A 676 33.15 -10.70 -24.96
CA LEU A 676 33.80 -11.38 -23.84
C LEU A 676 35.32 -11.22 -23.87
N ASP A 677 35.91 -10.79 -22.75
CA ASP A 677 37.36 -10.85 -22.55
C ASP A 677 37.76 -12.28 -22.12
N LYS A 678 38.41 -12.99 -23.05
CA LYS A 678 38.85 -14.38 -22.87
C LYS A 678 39.98 -14.52 -21.84
N LEU A 679 40.86 -13.54 -21.71
CA LEU A 679 41.98 -13.58 -20.78
C LEU A 679 41.47 -13.32 -19.36
N LYS A 680 40.66 -12.27 -19.20
CA LYS A 680 40.06 -11.92 -17.91
C LYS A 680 39.18 -13.05 -17.38
N LEU A 681 38.33 -13.68 -18.20
CA LEU A 681 37.50 -14.81 -17.75
C LEU A 681 38.34 -15.99 -17.25
N VAL A 682 39.44 -16.35 -17.93
CA VAL A 682 40.33 -17.44 -17.48
C VAL A 682 41.03 -17.05 -16.18
N GLN A 683 41.51 -15.80 -16.06
CA GLN A 683 42.13 -15.28 -14.85
C GLN A 683 41.17 -15.26 -13.65
N ASP A 684 39.96 -14.73 -13.81
CA ASP A 684 38.91 -14.69 -12.78
C ASP A 684 38.52 -16.11 -12.33
N ASN A 685 38.40 -17.05 -13.28
CA ASN A 685 38.03 -18.44 -13.01
C ASN A 685 39.13 -19.19 -12.22
N LEU A 686 40.39 -19.04 -12.61
CA LEU A 686 41.53 -19.64 -11.91
C LEU A 686 41.72 -19.04 -10.51
N LEU A 687 41.52 -17.73 -10.36
CA LEU A 687 41.56 -17.05 -9.06
C LEU A 687 40.45 -17.54 -8.12
N HIS A 688 39.25 -17.75 -8.65
CA HIS A 688 38.14 -18.34 -7.90
C HIS A 688 38.45 -19.77 -7.44
N ILE A 689 38.92 -20.64 -8.35
CA ILE A 689 39.30 -22.03 -8.03
C ILE A 689 40.39 -22.09 -6.95
N ALA A 690 41.41 -21.23 -7.03
CA ALA A 690 42.47 -21.17 -6.01
C ALA A 690 41.94 -20.69 -4.64
N THR A 691 41.15 -19.61 -4.62
CA THR A 691 40.66 -19.01 -3.36
C THR A 691 39.65 -19.89 -2.65
N SER A 692 38.67 -20.47 -3.36
CA SER A 692 37.71 -21.45 -2.80
C SER A 692 38.37 -22.70 -2.19
N ASN A 693 39.56 -23.06 -2.68
CA ASN A 693 40.32 -24.23 -2.21
C ASN A 693 41.52 -23.86 -1.31
N ARG A 694 41.62 -22.59 -0.87
CA ARG A 694 42.68 -22.07 0.01
C ARG A 694 44.10 -22.34 -0.53
N ILE A 695 44.28 -22.33 -1.84
CA ILE A 695 45.58 -22.50 -2.50
C ILE A 695 46.18 -21.10 -2.70
N ASN A 696 47.50 -20.95 -2.48
CA ASN A 696 48.20 -19.71 -2.81
C ASN A 696 48.14 -19.50 -4.33
N TYR A 697 47.64 -18.35 -4.80
CA TYR A 697 47.38 -18.14 -6.23
C TYR A 697 48.65 -18.13 -7.11
N PRO A 698 49.78 -17.48 -6.70
CA PRO A 698 51.08 -17.68 -7.34
C PRO A 698 51.54 -19.14 -7.46
N GLU A 699 51.49 -19.91 -6.37
CA GLU A 699 51.82 -21.34 -6.34
C GLU A 699 50.91 -22.15 -7.28
N PHE A 700 49.61 -21.86 -7.25
CA PHE A 700 48.59 -22.48 -8.09
C PHE A 700 48.87 -22.27 -9.57
N LEU A 701 49.08 -21.02 -10.02
CA LEU A 701 49.38 -20.71 -11.41
C LEU A 701 50.63 -21.47 -11.90
N LYS A 702 51.70 -21.52 -11.10
CA LYS A 702 52.92 -22.26 -11.43
C LYS A 702 52.65 -23.76 -11.63
N ASN A 703 51.83 -24.36 -10.77
CA ASN A 703 51.45 -25.78 -10.86
C ASN A 703 50.48 -26.07 -12.02
N ILE A 704 49.65 -25.10 -12.41
CA ILE A 704 48.75 -25.16 -13.58
C ILE A 704 49.57 -25.13 -14.89
N VAL A 705 50.53 -24.19 -15.01
CA VAL A 705 51.41 -24.08 -16.18
C VAL A 705 52.23 -25.35 -16.39
N ALA A 706 52.90 -25.85 -15.34
CA ALA A 706 53.72 -27.07 -15.42
C ALA A 706 52.92 -28.31 -15.85
N LYS A 707 51.66 -28.43 -15.40
CA LYS A 707 50.74 -29.51 -15.80
C LYS A 707 50.31 -29.39 -17.27
N ILE A 708 50.13 -28.16 -17.77
CA ILE A 708 49.80 -27.92 -19.18
C ILE A 708 50.99 -28.22 -20.08
N GLU A 709 52.19 -27.78 -19.74
CA GLU A 709 53.41 -28.17 -20.47
C GLU A 709 53.55 -29.69 -20.59
N HIS A 710 53.34 -30.42 -19.48
CA HIS A 710 53.36 -31.88 -19.48
C HIS A 710 52.31 -32.48 -20.43
N LEU A 711 51.07 -31.98 -20.41
CA LEU A 711 50.00 -32.45 -21.29
C LEU A 711 50.29 -32.14 -22.78
N VAL A 712 50.85 -30.97 -23.09
CA VAL A 712 51.28 -30.61 -24.45
C VAL A 712 52.40 -31.54 -24.93
N ARG A 713 53.39 -31.85 -24.09
CA ARG A 713 54.46 -32.83 -24.40
C ARG A 713 53.93 -34.25 -24.61
N GLN A 714 52.77 -34.59 -24.03
CA GLN A 714 52.04 -35.84 -24.30
C GLN A 714 51.13 -35.78 -25.54
N GLY A 715 51.23 -34.73 -26.37
CA GLY A 715 50.46 -34.58 -27.61
C GLY A 715 49.03 -34.07 -27.41
N LYS A 716 48.66 -33.59 -26.22
CA LYS A 716 47.31 -33.07 -25.96
C LYS A 716 47.13 -31.66 -26.51
N GLY A 717 46.31 -31.52 -27.54
CA GLY A 717 45.84 -30.23 -28.05
C GLY A 717 44.80 -29.58 -27.12
N PHE A 718 44.81 -28.25 -27.06
CA PHE A 718 43.90 -27.41 -26.27
C PHE A 718 43.07 -26.53 -27.21
N LYS A 719 41.76 -26.78 -27.30
CA LYS A 719 40.87 -26.08 -28.26
C LYS A 719 40.67 -24.60 -27.93
N SER A 720 40.63 -24.27 -26.65
CA SER A 720 40.41 -22.92 -26.13
C SER A 720 41.61 -22.00 -26.31
N ARG A 721 42.79 -22.53 -26.67
CA ARG A 721 44.10 -21.87 -26.57
C ARG A 721 44.52 -21.51 -25.14
N LEU A 722 44.09 -22.29 -24.15
CA LEU A 722 44.48 -22.11 -22.74
C LEU A 722 45.98 -21.84 -22.51
N PRO A 723 46.95 -22.49 -23.20
CA PRO A 723 48.37 -22.15 -23.09
C PRO A 723 48.67 -20.68 -23.48
N GLU A 724 48.24 -20.25 -24.68
CA GLU A 724 48.46 -18.88 -25.20
C GLU A 724 47.85 -17.77 -24.30
N ILE A 725 46.89 -18.14 -23.46
CA ILE A 725 46.22 -17.24 -22.50
C ILE A 725 46.98 -17.20 -21.17
N LEU A 726 47.46 -18.34 -20.68
CA LEU A 726 48.22 -18.42 -19.42
C LEU A 726 49.58 -17.73 -19.49
N ASP A 727 50.25 -17.79 -20.64
CA ASP A 727 51.53 -17.08 -20.89
C ASP A 727 51.42 -15.55 -20.69
N ARG A 728 50.19 -15.01 -20.60
CA ARG A 728 49.88 -13.59 -20.44
C ARG A 728 49.47 -13.22 -19.01
N ILE A 729 49.36 -14.18 -18.08
CA ILE A 729 48.95 -13.94 -16.69
C ILE A 729 50.18 -13.74 -15.80
N GLN A 730 50.29 -12.56 -15.17
CA GLN A 730 51.41 -12.22 -14.28
C GLN A 730 51.27 -12.89 -12.90
N ILE A 731 52.41 -13.25 -12.29
CA ILE A 731 52.51 -13.91 -10.98
C ILE A 731 53.01 -12.90 -9.92
N PRO A 732 52.18 -12.50 -8.92
CA PRO A 732 52.58 -11.55 -7.86
C PRO A 732 53.56 -12.11 -6.81
N SER A 733 54.31 -11.23 -6.14
CA SER A 733 55.22 -11.59 -5.02
C SER A 733 54.61 -11.31 -3.63
N GLN A 734 55.28 -11.77 -2.56
CA GLN A 734 54.83 -11.58 -1.17
C GLN A 734 54.84 -10.11 -0.71
N GLU A 735 55.80 -9.29 -1.15
CA GLU A 735 55.76 -7.84 -0.89
C GLU A 735 54.55 -7.20 -1.58
N THR A 736 54.21 -7.63 -2.80
CA THR A 736 52.99 -7.17 -3.49
C THR A 736 51.70 -7.59 -2.75
N GLN A 737 51.76 -8.63 -1.92
CA GLN A 737 50.62 -9.05 -1.11
C GLN A 737 50.43 -8.13 0.11
N PHE A 738 51.48 -7.90 0.91
CA PHE A 738 51.39 -7.00 2.07
C PHE A 738 51.08 -5.55 1.69
N ILE A 739 51.56 -5.07 0.54
CA ILE A 739 51.18 -3.74 0.00
C ILE A 739 49.66 -3.68 -0.22
N LYS A 740 49.06 -4.69 -0.86
CA LYS A 740 47.60 -4.75 -1.11
C LYS A 740 46.78 -4.91 0.17
N GLU A 741 47.30 -5.63 1.16
CA GLU A 741 46.63 -5.83 2.45
C GLU A 741 46.69 -4.55 3.30
N ARG A 742 47.79 -3.78 3.22
CA ARG A 742 47.89 -2.42 3.75
C ARG A 742 46.95 -1.45 3.05
N GLU A 743 46.91 -1.41 1.71
CA GLU A 743 45.95 -0.58 0.95
C GLU A 743 44.50 -0.89 1.35
N GLN A 744 44.17 -2.17 1.59
CA GLN A 744 42.86 -2.59 2.08
C GLN A 744 42.58 -2.15 3.53
N LEU A 745 43.57 -2.18 4.44
CA LEU A 745 43.41 -1.61 5.79
C LEU A 745 43.20 -0.08 5.74
N GLU A 746 43.97 0.63 4.93
CA GLU A 746 43.81 2.08 4.71
C GLU A 746 42.46 2.42 4.06
N HIS A 747 41.88 1.53 3.25
CA HIS A 747 40.53 1.65 2.70
C HIS A 747 39.46 1.41 3.79
N LEU A 748 39.58 0.32 4.55
CA LEU A 748 38.65 -0.04 5.63
C LEU A 748 38.60 1.03 6.73
N LEU A 749 39.74 1.66 7.05
CA LEU A 749 39.81 2.78 7.98
C LEU A 749 39.00 3.98 7.48
N ARG A 750 39.15 4.34 6.19
CA ARG A 750 38.36 5.40 5.53
C ARG A 750 36.87 5.07 5.49
N GLU A 751 36.48 3.83 5.20
CA GLU A 751 35.07 3.42 5.26
C GLU A 751 34.48 3.52 6.68
N LEU A 752 35.23 3.13 7.72
CA LEU A 752 34.81 3.30 9.11
C LEU A 752 34.75 4.76 9.55
N GLN A 753 35.63 5.62 9.04
CA GLN A 753 35.53 7.07 9.23
C GLN A 753 34.26 7.63 8.58
N HIS A 754 33.96 7.28 7.32
CA HIS A 754 32.73 7.69 6.65
C HIS A 754 31.45 7.18 7.35
N LEU A 755 31.48 5.97 7.92
CA LEU A 755 30.36 5.45 8.71
C LEU A 755 30.15 6.24 10.00
N ASP A 756 31.22 6.60 10.73
CA ASP A 756 31.11 7.32 12.02
C ASP A 756 30.44 8.71 11.89
N PHE A 757 30.65 9.37 10.74
CA PHE A 757 30.00 10.64 10.40
C PHE A 757 28.49 10.54 10.14
N ASN A 758 27.92 9.33 10.00
CA ASN A 758 26.47 9.16 9.90
C ASN A 758 25.80 9.45 11.26
N SER A 759 24.91 10.43 11.31
CA SER A 759 24.18 10.85 12.51
C SER A 759 23.16 9.82 13.01
N GLN A 760 22.72 8.89 12.16
CA GLN A 760 21.66 7.92 12.45
C GLN A 760 22.17 6.61 13.07
N ILE A 761 23.48 6.43 13.21
CA ILE A 761 24.07 5.23 13.81
C ILE A 761 24.00 5.34 15.34
N LEU A 762 23.38 4.33 15.98
CA LEU A 762 23.24 4.22 17.43
C LEU A 762 24.58 4.25 18.18
N PRO A 763 24.63 4.77 19.43
CA PRO A 763 25.87 4.90 20.20
C PRO A 763 26.69 3.60 20.33
N GLN A 764 26.01 2.45 20.46
CA GLN A 764 26.63 1.13 20.51
C GLN A 764 27.44 0.80 19.22
N HIS A 765 26.90 1.15 18.05
CA HIS A 765 27.59 0.95 16.78
C HIS A 765 28.70 1.98 16.57
N LYS A 766 28.58 3.23 17.05
CA LYS A 766 29.70 4.20 17.07
C LYS A 766 30.85 3.75 17.98
N GLN A 767 30.55 3.14 19.13
CA GLN A 767 31.55 2.53 20.00
C GLN A 767 32.30 1.39 19.29
N GLN A 768 31.57 0.52 18.58
CA GLN A 768 32.16 -0.57 17.78
C GLN A 768 33.00 -0.07 16.59
N ILE A 769 32.55 0.98 15.90
CA ILE A 769 33.31 1.64 14.84
C ILE A 769 34.66 2.13 15.38
N ASN A 770 34.66 2.82 16.53
CA ASN A 770 35.89 3.37 17.10
C ASN A 770 36.83 2.28 17.65
N GLN A 771 36.31 1.18 18.21
CA GLN A 771 37.13 0.01 18.55
C GLN A 771 37.84 -0.58 17.32
N LEU A 772 37.12 -0.75 16.20
CA LEU A 772 37.69 -1.32 14.97
C LEU A 772 38.68 -0.37 14.28
N LYS A 773 38.50 0.96 14.37
CA LYS A 773 39.52 1.94 13.90
C LYS A 773 40.84 1.74 14.66
N THR A 774 40.81 1.68 15.99
CA THR A 774 42.00 1.48 16.83
C THR A 774 42.69 0.15 16.52
N GLU A 775 41.94 -0.94 16.32
CA GLU A 775 42.53 -2.23 15.92
C GLU A 775 43.19 -2.19 14.53
N ILE A 776 42.63 -1.45 13.56
CA ILE A 776 43.27 -1.21 12.25
C ILE A 776 44.55 -0.40 12.39
N GLU A 777 44.53 0.68 13.17
CA GLU A 777 45.71 1.54 13.39
C GLU A 777 46.85 0.78 14.07
N ILE A 778 46.55 -0.11 15.02
CA ILE A 778 47.52 -1.05 15.59
C ILE A 778 48.09 -1.96 14.49
N LEU A 779 47.25 -2.60 13.68
CA LEU A 779 47.71 -3.54 12.65
C LEU A 779 48.52 -2.87 11.53
N LEU A 780 48.18 -1.63 11.16
CA LEU A 780 48.97 -0.82 10.22
C LEU A 780 50.37 -0.52 10.77
N ASN A 781 50.48 -0.21 12.06
CA ASN A 781 51.78 0.01 12.72
C ASN A 781 52.61 -1.28 12.83
N GLU A 782 51.98 -2.44 13.07
CA GLU A 782 52.64 -3.75 13.05
C GLU A 782 53.17 -4.10 11.64
N ILE A 783 52.37 -3.86 10.59
CA ILE A 783 52.76 -4.11 9.18
C ILE A 783 53.90 -3.19 8.73
N ASN A 784 53.94 -1.94 9.22
CA ASN A 784 55.03 -1.00 8.93
C ASN A 784 56.35 -1.35 9.68
N ASN A 785 56.38 -2.37 10.56
CA ASN A 785 57.56 -2.79 11.29
C ASN A 785 58.22 -4.05 10.65
N PRO A 786 59.38 -3.93 9.97
CA PRO A 786 59.99 -5.05 9.26
C PRO A 786 60.41 -6.22 10.16
N ALA A 787 60.61 -6.00 11.47
CA ALA A 787 60.90 -7.08 12.42
C ALA A 787 59.66 -7.94 12.76
N GLN A 788 58.44 -7.46 12.47
CA GLN A 788 57.19 -8.19 12.74
C GLN A 788 56.61 -8.88 11.50
N VAL A 789 56.93 -8.42 10.28
CA VAL A 789 56.52 -9.04 9.00
C VAL A 789 56.93 -10.51 8.91
N GLN A 790 57.99 -10.92 9.62
CA GLN A 790 58.41 -12.33 9.72
C GLN A 790 57.40 -13.25 10.44
N ARG A 791 56.41 -12.71 11.17
CA ARG A 791 55.27 -13.45 11.77
C ARG A 791 54.01 -13.39 10.89
N SER A 792 54.20 -13.61 9.60
CA SER A 792 53.21 -13.40 8.53
C SER A 792 51.86 -14.11 8.73
N SER A 793 51.82 -15.30 9.34
CA SER A 793 50.59 -16.05 9.62
C SER A 793 49.58 -15.29 10.46
N ASP A 794 50.06 -14.58 11.47
CA ASP A 794 49.24 -14.04 12.55
C ASP A 794 48.65 -12.69 12.14
N LEU A 795 49.45 -11.88 11.44
CA LEU A 795 49.03 -10.63 10.80
C LEU A 795 47.91 -10.89 9.76
N ILE A 796 48.11 -11.87 8.86
CA ILE A 796 47.10 -12.25 7.86
C ILE A 796 45.83 -12.81 8.52
N THR A 797 45.94 -13.47 9.66
CA THR A 797 44.79 -14.01 10.41
C THR A 797 44.00 -12.89 11.11
N ARG A 798 44.67 -11.97 11.80
CA ARG A 798 44.05 -10.78 12.42
C ARG A 798 43.41 -9.87 11.39
N PHE A 799 44.06 -9.65 10.24
CA PHE A 799 43.49 -8.90 9.11
C PHE A 799 42.16 -9.51 8.62
N LYS A 800 42.11 -10.83 8.40
CA LYS A 800 40.88 -11.53 7.99
C LYS A 800 39.80 -11.50 9.07
N GLN A 801 40.17 -11.51 10.34
CA GLN A 801 39.25 -11.34 11.46
C GLN A 801 38.64 -9.93 11.46
N LEU A 802 39.45 -8.88 11.32
CA LEU A 802 38.99 -7.50 11.17
C LEU A 802 38.05 -7.33 9.97
N GLN A 803 38.43 -7.82 8.79
CA GLN A 803 37.57 -7.79 7.60
C GLN A 803 36.19 -8.41 7.88
N LYS A 804 36.15 -9.56 8.58
CA LYS A 804 34.90 -10.21 8.96
C LYS A 804 34.08 -9.40 9.97
N SER A 805 34.73 -8.84 11.00
CA SER A 805 34.07 -7.98 12.00
C SER A 805 33.46 -6.73 11.35
N ILE A 806 34.21 -6.04 10.49
CA ILE A 806 33.76 -4.84 9.77
C ILE A 806 32.62 -5.18 8.80
N GLN A 807 32.72 -6.30 8.07
CA GLN A 807 31.64 -6.73 7.17
C GLN A 807 30.37 -7.12 7.95
N THR A 808 30.51 -7.67 9.16
CA THR A 808 29.38 -8.00 10.05
C THR A 808 28.74 -6.73 10.61
N LEU A 809 29.54 -5.77 11.05
CA LEU A 809 29.07 -4.45 11.51
C LEU A 809 28.36 -3.68 10.37
N LYS A 810 28.93 -3.66 9.16
CA LYS A 810 28.27 -3.10 7.96
C LYS A 810 26.95 -3.81 7.65
N LEU A 811 26.87 -5.14 7.79
CA LEU A 811 25.63 -5.88 7.59
C LEU A 811 24.56 -5.54 8.64
N ASN A 812 24.93 -5.43 9.92
CA ASN A 812 24.02 -5.07 11.00
C ASN A 812 23.49 -3.64 10.80
N ILE A 813 24.38 -2.66 10.61
CA ILE A 813 24.01 -1.26 10.32
C ILE A 813 23.15 -1.17 9.05
N GLN A 814 23.45 -1.95 8.00
CA GLN A 814 22.61 -1.99 6.80
C GLN A 814 21.24 -2.66 7.02
N GLN A 815 21.12 -3.64 7.92
CA GLN A 815 19.83 -4.27 8.25
C GLN A 815 18.97 -3.31 9.09
N GLU A 816 19.58 -2.62 10.04
CA GLU A 816 18.95 -1.60 10.87
C GLU A 816 18.49 -0.39 10.03
N LEU A 817 19.38 0.19 9.22
CA LEU A 817 19.01 1.25 8.28
C LEU A 817 17.94 0.80 7.27
N LYS A 818 17.95 -0.47 6.81
CA LYS A 818 16.87 -1.01 5.95
C LYS A 818 15.55 -1.23 6.68
N SER A 819 15.55 -1.42 8.00
CA SER A 819 14.31 -1.47 8.78
C SER A 819 13.69 -0.08 9.01
N ASN A 820 14.50 0.98 8.88
CA ASN A 820 14.04 2.38 8.97
C ASN A 820 13.82 3.04 7.59
N GLN A 821 14.43 2.53 6.52
CA GLN A 821 14.18 2.94 5.13
C GLN A 821 12.87 2.36 4.60
N THR A 822 11.76 2.98 5.00
CA THR A 822 10.49 2.83 4.30
C THR A 822 10.61 3.34 2.86
N ARG A 823 10.73 2.42 1.91
CA ARG A 823 10.02 2.62 0.64
C ARG A 823 8.52 2.70 0.97
N PHE A 824 7.80 3.55 0.26
CA PHE A 824 6.35 3.55 0.33
C PHE A 824 5.81 2.14 0.00
N PRO A 825 4.76 1.66 0.68
CA PRO A 825 4.05 0.47 0.22
C PRO A 825 3.54 0.72 -1.20
N ASP A 826 3.48 -0.33 -2.04
CA ASP A 826 3.13 -0.23 -3.46
C ASP A 826 1.89 0.66 -3.65
N VAL A 827 2.07 1.82 -4.29
CA VAL A 827 1.04 2.88 -4.33
C VAL A 827 -0.18 2.38 -5.09
N VAL A 828 -1.24 2.04 -4.35
CA VAL A 828 -2.55 1.66 -4.92
C VAL A 828 -3.25 2.94 -5.36
N ASN A 829 -2.81 3.47 -6.50
CA ASN A 829 -3.37 4.70 -7.06
C ASN A 829 -4.88 4.52 -7.25
N THR A 830 -5.65 5.11 -6.34
CA THR A 830 -7.07 4.78 -6.13
C THR A 830 -7.99 5.63 -7.00
N PHE A 831 -7.39 6.48 -7.84
CA PHE A 831 -8.02 7.42 -8.74
C PHE A 831 -8.08 6.84 -10.15
N SER A 832 -9.23 7.01 -10.79
CA SER A 832 -9.50 6.66 -12.17
C SER A 832 -8.91 7.69 -13.15
N ASP A 833 -8.83 7.33 -14.44
CA ASP A 833 -8.50 8.29 -15.51
C ASP A 833 -9.56 9.41 -15.69
N SER A 834 -10.66 9.37 -14.93
CA SER A 834 -11.72 10.39 -14.89
C SER A 834 -11.71 11.29 -13.64
N ASP A 835 -10.80 11.07 -12.69
CA ASP A 835 -10.72 11.89 -11.47
C ASP A 835 -9.84 13.14 -11.69
N GLU A 836 -10.45 14.31 -11.51
CA GLU A 836 -9.84 15.62 -11.75
C GLU A 836 -9.59 16.36 -10.41
N ILE A 837 -8.30 16.54 -10.07
CA ILE A 837 -7.85 17.13 -8.80
C ILE A 837 -7.36 18.55 -9.06
N TYR A 838 -8.13 19.54 -8.62
CA TYR A 838 -7.82 20.96 -8.82
C TYR A 838 -6.86 21.48 -7.74
N ILE A 839 -5.89 22.31 -8.13
CA ILE A 839 -4.82 22.84 -7.26
C ILE A 839 -4.51 24.31 -7.58
N TYR A 840 -4.02 25.07 -6.58
CA TYR A 840 -3.61 26.48 -6.73
C TYR A 840 -2.09 26.68 -6.86
N ASN A 841 -1.32 25.60 -6.74
CA ASN A 841 0.14 25.61 -6.64
C ASN A 841 0.83 24.91 -7.82
N ALA A 842 0.16 24.80 -8.98
CA ALA A 842 0.66 24.08 -10.15
C ALA A 842 2.06 24.56 -10.60
N GLY A 843 2.33 25.86 -10.42
CA GLY A 843 3.61 26.49 -10.74
C GLY A 843 4.80 26.00 -9.92
N LEU A 844 4.58 25.30 -8.80
CA LEU A 844 5.58 24.52 -8.06
C LEU A 844 6.42 23.62 -9.00
N ILE A 845 5.82 23.14 -10.08
CA ILE A 845 6.48 22.30 -11.08
C ILE A 845 7.71 22.98 -11.73
N LEU A 846 7.77 24.32 -11.80
CA LEU A 846 8.91 25.05 -12.34
C LEU A 846 10.21 24.83 -11.52
N LEU A 847 10.08 24.45 -10.25
CA LEU A 847 11.20 24.18 -9.33
C LEU A 847 11.82 22.78 -9.52
N TRP A 848 11.20 21.89 -10.30
CA TRP A 848 11.56 20.47 -10.36
C TRP A 848 13.07 20.15 -10.55
N PRO A 849 13.86 20.88 -11.37
CA PRO A 849 15.28 20.55 -11.58
C PRO A 849 16.14 20.71 -10.32
N PHE A 850 15.67 21.52 -9.36
CA PHE A 850 16.43 21.91 -8.16
C PHE A 850 16.13 21.01 -6.96
N LEU A 851 14.96 20.35 -6.94
CA LEU A 851 14.42 19.63 -5.78
C LEU A 851 15.34 18.49 -5.28
N THR A 852 15.96 17.72 -6.18
CA THR A 852 16.91 16.66 -5.78
C THR A 852 18.15 17.21 -5.08
N ARG A 853 18.68 18.37 -5.48
CA ARG A 853 19.82 19.00 -4.80
C ARG A 853 19.41 19.63 -3.47
N PHE A 854 18.21 20.22 -3.43
CA PHE A 854 17.62 20.85 -2.25
C PHE A 854 17.40 19.84 -1.11
N PHE A 855 16.68 18.74 -1.36
CA PHE A 855 16.43 17.71 -0.34
C PHE A 855 17.71 16.99 0.13
N VAL A 856 18.72 16.84 -0.75
CA VAL A 856 20.04 16.33 -0.35
C VAL A 856 20.78 17.33 0.55
N LYS A 857 20.69 18.64 0.29
CA LYS A 857 21.37 19.69 1.07
C LYS A 857 20.70 19.95 2.44
N ILE A 858 19.39 19.74 2.55
CA ILE A 858 18.67 19.75 3.84
C ILE A 858 18.86 18.42 4.60
N GLY A 859 19.20 17.34 3.90
CA GLY A 859 19.45 16.02 4.51
C GLY A 859 18.21 15.13 4.63
N LEU A 860 17.21 15.34 3.77
CA LEU A 860 15.99 14.51 3.68
C LEU A 860 16.16 13.32 2.71
N VAL A 861 17.09 13.44 1.75
CA VAL A 861 17.37 12.44 0.71
C VAL A 861 18.83 11.99 0.77
N GLN A 862 19.05 10.68 0.73
CA GLN A 862 20.36 10.05 0.57
C GLN A 862 20.30 8.99 -0.54
N ASP A 863 21.36 8.84 -1.34
CA ASP A 863 21.47 7.82 -2.39
C ASP A 863 20.28 7.78 -3.38
N LYS A 864 19.68 8.97 -3.60
CA LYS A 864 18.48 9.24 -4.42
C LYS A 864 17.14 8.71 -3.87
N ILE A 865 17.05 8.39 -2.58
CA ILE A 865 15.82 7.96 -1.90
C ILE A 865 15.60 8.84 -0.65
N PHE A 866 14.36 9.12 -0.27
CA PHE A 866 14.07 9.70 1.05
C PHE A 866 14.54 8.76 2.16
N ILE A 867 15.06 9.31 3.25
CA ILE A 867 15.68 8.48 4.30
C ILE A 867 14.63 7.71 5.13
N ASN A 868 13.43 8.28 5.25
CA ASN A 868 12.21 7.67 5.81
C ASN A 868 10.97 8.46 5.34
N THR A 869 9.75 7.99 5.65
CA THR A 869 8.49 8.68 5.27
C THR A 869 8.40 10.09 5.85
N ILE A 870 8.78 10.30 7.11
CA ILE A 870 8.78 11.62 7.77
C ILE A 870 9.63 12.64 6.98
N SER A 871 10.73 12.19 6.35
CA SER A 871 11.58 13.03 5.50
C SER A 871 10.89 13.43 4.19
N ALA A 872 10.01 12.58 3.65
CA ALA A 872 9.20 12.88 2.47
C ALA A 872 7.98 13.74 2.81
N GLU A 873 7.30 13.47 3.93
CA GLU A 873 6.22 14.29 4.48
C GLU A 873 6.71 15.73 4.72
N ARG A 874 7.85 15.89 5.40
CA ARG A 874 8.51 17.18 5.63
C ARG A 874 8.96 17.85 4.32
N ALA A 875 9.41 17.07 3.34
CA ALA A 875 9.71 17.58 2.01
C ALA A 875 8.47 18.15 1.31
N ALA A 876 7.32 17.48 1.37
CA ALA A 876 6.07 17.96 0.77
C ALA A 876 5.58 19.28 1.42
N LEU A 877 5.74 19.42 2.74
CA LEU A 877 5.46 20.67 3.46
C LEU A 877 6.44 21.80 3.05
N LEU A 878 7.74 21.52 2.95
CA LEU A 878 8.73 22.49 2.48
C LEU A 878 8.51 22.90 1.02
N LEU A 879 7.98 22.00 0.17
CA LEU A 879 7.52 22.38 -1.18
C LEU A 879 6.37 23.38 -1.14
N GLN A 880 5.47 23.31 -0.15
CA GLN A 880 4.40 24.31 -0.05
C GLN A 880 4.93 25.65 0.46
N TYR A 881 5.80 25.62 1.47
CA TYR A 881 6.48 26.83 1.96
C TYR A 881 7.21 27.59 0.85
N LEU A 882 7.77 26.90 -0.15
CA LEU A 882 8.36 27.55 -1.34
C LEU A 882 7.33 28.37 -2.15
N VAL A 883 6.06 27.93 -2.24
CA VAL A 883 4.99 28.53 -3.06
C VAL A 883 4.37 29.76 -2.40
N ASP A 884 4.02 29.69 -1.12
CA ASP A 884 3.19 30.71 -0.45
C ASP A 884 3.76 31.25 0.88
N ASN A 885 4.96 30.81 1.28
CA ASN A 885 5.63 31.23 2.52
C ASN A 885 4.90 30.82 3.82
N SER A 886 3.83 30.01 3.74
CA SER A 886 3.03 29.63 4.90
C SER A 886 3.64 28.46 5.68
N THR A 887 3.63 28.55 7.01
CA THR A 887 3.83 27.40 7.92
C THR A 887 2.50 26.70 8.27
N GLU A 888 1.37 27.33 7.95
CA GLU A 888 0.03 26.78 8.11
C GLU A 888 -0.47 26.25 6.75
N ILE A 889 -0.23 24.95 6.54
CA ILE A 889 -0.38 24.30 5.23
C ILE A 889 -1.54 23.30 5.29
N PRO A 890 -2.76 23.59 4.81
CA PRO A 890 -3.86 22.63 4.86
C PRO A 890 -3.63 21.46 3.89
N GLU A 891 -4.01 20.23 4.24
CA GLU A 891 -3.66 19.02 3.44
C GLU A 891 -4.12 19.09 1.98
N HIS A 892 -5.24 19.76 1.67
CA HIS A 892 -5.75 19.88 0.30
C HIS A 892 -4.88 20.76 -0.62
N SER A 893 -3.92 21.52 -0.07
CA SER A 893 -2.87 22.18 -0.86
C SER A 893 -1.81 21.21 -1.39
N LEU A 894 -1.65 20.05 -0.75
CA LEU A 894 -0.52 19.15 -0.98
C LEU A 894 -0.59 18.13 -2.15
N PRO A 895 -1.66 17.96 -2.97
CA PRO A 895 -1.68 16.89 -4.00
C PRO A 895 -0.46 16.84 -4.92
N LEU A 896 -0.03 17.97 -5.49
CA LEU A 896 1.17 18.04 -6.33
C LEU A 896 2.45 17.76 -5.52
N ASN A 897 2.50 18.22 -4.28
CA ASN A 897 3.63 18.06 -3.36
C ASN A 897 3.83 16.58 -2.99
N LYS A 898 2.72 15.88 -2.70
CA LYS A 898 2.67 14.43 -2.47
C LYS A 898 3.20 13.68 -3.70
N ILE A 899 2.67 13.99 -4.90
CA ILE A 899 3.11 13.39 -6.17
C ILE A 899 4.62 13.62 -6.42
N LEU A 900 5.12 14.84 -6.23
CA LEU A 900 6.55 15.16 -6.39
C LEU A 900 7.44 14.48 -5.34
N CYS A 901 6.91 14.16 -4.15
CA CYS A 901 7.61 13.42 -3.10
C CYS A 901 7.40 11.89 -3.15
N GLY A 902 6.58 11.38 -4.07
CA GLY A 902 6.25 9.95 -4.16
C GLY A 902 5.30 9.43 -3.07
N ILE A 903 4.57 10.34 -2.40
CA ILE A 903 3.60 10.01 -1.34
C ILE A 903 2.24 9.68 -1.98
N ASP A 904 1.57 8.64 -1.48
CA ASP A 904 0.19 8.30 -1.81
C ASP A 904 -0.77 9.47 -1.49
N LEU A 905 -1.63 9.85 -2.43
CA LEU A 905 -2.50 11.03 -2.29
C LEU A 905 -3.44 10.94 -1.09
N LEU A 906 -3.89 9.73 -0.71
CA LEU A 906 -4.80 9.50 0.41
C LEU A 906 -4.07 9.43 1.75
N GLU A 907 -2.73 9.35 1.79
CA GLU A 907 -1.93 9.31 3.01
C GLU A 907 -2.01 10.66 3.77
N PRO A 908 -2.50 10.68 5.02
CA PRO A 908 -2.58 11.92 5.80
C PRO A 908 -1.19 12.41 6.19
N ILE A 909 -0.97 13.72 6.09
CA ILE A 909 0.29 14.37 6.50
C ILE A 909 0.01 15.24 7.73
N ASP A 910 0.92 15.23 8.70
CA ASP A 910 0.88 16.22 9.79
C ASP A 910 1.24 17.61 9.25
N THR A 911 0.29 18.53 9.30
CA THR A 911 0.37 19.85 8.65
C THR A 911 0.90 20.96 9.57
N ASN A 912 1.71 20.59 10.55
CA ASN A 912 2.31 21.51 11.51
C ASN A 912 3.80 21.69 11.18
N LEU A 913 4.11 22.61 10.26
CA LEU A 913 5.48 22.85 9.79
C LEU A 913 6.23 23.83 10.73
N GLU A 914 6.93 23.27 11.71
CA GLU A 914 8.04 23.99 12.36
C GLU A 914 9.24 24.03 11.41
N ILE A 915 9.53 25.19 10.81
CA ILE A 915 10.66 25.39 9.89
C ILE A 915 11.91 25.91 10.63
N THR A 916 13.05 25.25 10.43
CA THR A 916 14.32 25.69 11.03
C THR A 916 14.94 26.87 10.26
N PRO A 917 15.82 27.67 10.90
CA PRO A 917 16.56 28.73 10.21
C PRO A 917 17.40 28.23 9.02
N GLN A 918 17.91 26.99 9.08
CA GLN A 918 18.64 26.35 8.00
C GLN A 918 17.72 26.04 6.81
N GLU A 919 16.58 25.40 7.04
CA GLU A 919 15.62 25.08 5.98
C GLU A 919 15.08 26.34 5.31
N ARG A 920 14.75 27.37 6.10
CA ARG A 920 14.33 28.67 5.58
C ARG A 920 15.38 29.29 4.66
N ALA A 921 16.64 29.34 5.09
CA ALA A 921 17.73 29.86 4.28
C ALA A 921 17.93 29.03 2.99
N GLU A 922 17.73 27.71 3.03
CA GLU A 922 17.78 26.86 1.85
C GLU A 922 16.58 27.04 0.90
N CYS A 923 15.39 27.33 1.43
CA CYS A 923 14.23 27.71 0.62
C CYS A 923 14.46 29.03 -0.13
N GLU A 924 14.95 30.06 0.58
CA GLU A 924 15.29 31.37 0.00
C GLU A 924 16.44 31.24 -1.03
N ASN A 925 17.46 30.42 -0.74
CA ASN A 925 18.54 30.08 -1.67
C ASN A 925 18.04 29.37 -2.95
N LEU A 926 17.06 28.48 -2.85
CA LEU A 926 16.47 27.80 -4.01
C LEU A 926 15.76 28.80 -4.92
N LEU A 927 14.85 29.60 -4.36
CA LEU A 927 14.07 30.56 -5.14
C LEU A 927 14.98 31.61 -5.80
N TYR A 928 15.99 32.10 -5.09
CA TYR A 928 17.01 32.97 -5.66
C TYR A 928 17.79 32.30 -6.82
N ALA A 929 18.18 31.02 -6.66
CA ALA A 929 18.87 30.29 -7.72
C ALA A 929 18.00 30.09 -8.97
N VAL A 930 16.69 29.86 -8.83
CA VAL A 930 15.76 29.76 -9.97
C VAL A 930 15.66 31.10 -10.70
N ILE A 931 15.45 32.19 -9.97
CA ILE A 931 15.35 33.56 -10.51
C ILE A 931 16.64 33.98 -11.24
N GLN A 932 17.82 33.67 -10.70
CA GLN A 932 19.09 34.03 -11.35
C GLN A 932 19.39 33.22 -12.61
N ASN A 933 18.99 31.94 -12.66
CA ASN A 933 19.17 31.09 -13.84
C ASN A 933 18.17 31.44 -14.95
N TRP A 934 16.91 31.76 -14.62
CA TRP A 934 15.92 32.23 -15.60
C TRP A 934 16.15 33.71 -15.93
N SER A 935 17.11 33.95 -16.84
CA SER A 935 17.81 35.22 -17.03
C SER A 935 16.98 36.50 -17.29
N ILE A 936 15.70 36.38 -17.61
CA ILE A 936 14.77 37.50 -17.79
C ILE A 936 14.17 37.96 -16.46
N LEU A 937 13.98 37.05 -15.49
CA LEU A 937 13.39 37.36 -14.19
C LEU A 937 14.38 37.97 -13.18
N LYS A 938 15.61 38.32 -13.59
CA LYS A 938 16.70 38.74 -12.69
C LYS A 938 16.40 39.93 -11.76
N ASN A 939 15.39 40.74 -12.09
CA ASN A 939 14.95 41.88 -11.30
C ASN A 939 13.66 41.59 -10.47
N THR A 940 13.09 40.39 -10.60
CA THR A 940 11.87 39.96 -9.89
C THR A 940 12.23 39.56 -8.46
N SER A 941 11.44 40.00 -7.48
CA SER A 941 11.59 39.59 -6.08
C SER A 941 11.10 38.16 -5.85
N ILE A 942 11.50 37.53 -4.73
CA ILE A 942 11.02 36.19 -4.37
C ILE A 942 9.48 36.15 -4.27
N GLU A 943 8.86 37.18 -3.67
CA GLU A 943 7.39 37.27 -3.59
C GLU A 943 6.73 37.51 -4.96
N GLY A 944 7.33 38.33 -5.83
CA GLY A 944 6.84 38.50 -7.21
C GLY A 944 6.97 37.21 -8.04
N PHE A 945 7.97 36.38 -7.75
CA PHE A 945 8.13 35.07 -8.38
C PHE A 945 7.13 34.04 -7.84
N ARG A 946 6.89 34.03 -6.51
CA ARG A 946 5.85 33.21 -5.87
C ARG A 946 4.46 33.48 -6.45
N THR A 947 4.02 34.73 -6.43
CA THR A 947 2.67 35.13 -6.86
C THR A 947 2.46 34.98 -8.37
N ALA A 948 3.45 35.33 -9.20
CA ALA A 948 3.29 35.22 -10.66
C ALA A 948 3.53 33.81 -11.21
N PHE A 949 4.43 33.01 -10.63
CA PHE A 949 4.90 31.77 -11.28
C PHE A 949 4.77 30.49 -10.46
N LEU A 950 4.54 30.55 -9.15
CA LEU A 950 4.33 29.34 -8.32
C LEU A 950 2.86 29.15 -7.94
N GLN A 951 2.18 30.24 -7.61
CA GLN A 951 0.75 30.31 -7.34
C GLN A 951 -0.02 30.35 -8.67
N ARG A 952 -0.11 29.17 -9.31
CA ARG A 952 -0.82 28.97 -10.58
C ARG A 952 -1.93 27.94 -10.36
N ASN A 953 -3.14 28.26 -10.79
CA ASN A 953 -4.21 27.27 -10.87
C ASN A 953 -3.84 26.16 -11.86
N GLY A 954 -4.31 24.96 -11.58
CA GLY A 954 -4.15 23.82 -12.46
C GLY A 954 -4.98 22.62 -12.01
N MET A 955 -4.90 21.56 -12.79
CA MET A 955 -5.63 20.32 -12.61
C MET A 955 -4.70 19.14 -12.81
N VAL A 956 -4.70 18.21 -11.86
CA VAL A 956 -3.96 16.94 -11.92
C VAL A 956 -4.95 15.81 -12.16
N ARG A 957 -4.64 14.92 -13.09
CA ARG A 957 -5.41 13.71 -13.37
C ARG A 957 -4.51 12.53 -13.71
N VAL A 958 -5.04 11.32 -13.58
CA VAL A 958 -4.39 10.11 -14.10
C VAL A 958 -4.65 10.02 -15.61
N ARG A 959 -3.65 9.57 -16.36
CA ARG A 959 -3.77 9.28 -17.79
C ARG A 959 -2.76 8.21 -18.19
N ASP A 960 -3.24 7.09 -18.73
CA ASP A 960 -2.40 5.99 -19.23
C ASP A 960 -1.42 5.46 -18.15
N GLY A 961 -1.86 5.46 -16.89
CA GLY A 961 -1.03 5.10 -15.71
C GLY A 961 0.04 6.12 -15.31
N SER A 962 0.10 7.27 -15.97
CA SER A 962 0.96 8.42 -15.62
C SER A 962 0.14 9.55 -15.00
N TRP A 963 0.81 10.53 -14.38
CA TRP A 963 0.18 11.78 -13.98
C TRP A 963 0.23 12.79 -15.11
N LEU A 964 -0.84 13.57 -15.27
CA LEU A 964 -0.90 14.73 -16.14
C LEU A 964 -1.32 15.94 -15.31
N LEU A 965 -0.44 16.94 -15.22
CA LEU A 965 -0.75 18.28 -14.74
C LEU A 965 -1.08 19.18 -15.94
N GLN A 966 -2.22 19.84 -15.88
CA GLN A 966 -2.60 20.93 -16.79
C GLN A 966 -2.59 22.24 -16.01
N VAL A 967 -1.95 23.28 -16.52
CA VAL A 967 -1.81 24.59 -15.85
C VAL A 967 -2.68 25.63 -16.55
N GLU A 968 -3.33 26.52 -15.79
CA GLU A 968 -4.06 27.66 -16.36
C GLU A 968 -3.09 28.67 -16.96
N ARG A 969 -3.40 29.19 -18.16
CA ARG A 969 -2.55 30.17 -18.86
C ARG A 969 -2.84 31.60 -18.47
N GLU A 970 -1.79 32.37 -18.28
CA GLU A 970 -1.85 33.79 -17.94
C GLU A 970 -0.98 34.67 -18.85
N THR A 971 -1.25 35.97 -18.83
CA THR A 971 -0.61 36.96 -19.73
C THR A 971 0.91 37.03 -19.61
N TYR A 972 1.47 36.70 -18.44
CA TYR A 972 2.91 36.67 -18.15
C TYR A 972 3.61 35.35 -18.52
N ASP A 973 2.86 34.30 -18.88
CA ASP A 973 3.42 33.00 -19.24
C ASP A 973 4.21 33.02 -20.55
N ILE A 974 4.11 34.09 -21.35
CA ILE A 974 4.99 34.38 -22.50
C ILE A 974 6.50 34.41 -22.12
N LEU A 975 6.84 34.55 -20.83
CA LEU A 975 8.22 34.45 -20.35
C LEU A 975 8.73 33.00 -20.26
N LEU A 976 7.84 32.00 -20.22
CA LEU A 976 8.19 30.57 -20.16
C LEU A 976 8.83 30.08 -21.46
N ASP A 977 8.54 30.69 -22.61
CA ASP A 977 9.23 30.44 -23.89
C ASP A 977 10.76 30.67 -23.81
N ARG A 978 11.23 31.31 -22.73
CA ARG A 978 12.63 31.66 -22.48
C ARG A 978 13.21 30.95 -21.23
N ILE A 979 12.49 29.99 -20.64
CA ILE A 979 12.98 29.22 -19.48
C ILE A 979 14.08 28.23 -19.92
N PRO A 980 15.24 28.15 -19.24
CA PRO A 980 16.39 27.39 -19.75
C PRO A 980 16.37 25.88 -19.43
N TRP A 981 15.23 25.31 -19.01
CA TRP A 981 15.04 23.88 -18.76
C TRP A 981 13.68 23.40 -19.24
N SER A 982 13.56 22.11 -19.60
CA SER A 982 12.26 21.53 -19.95
C SER A 982 11.36 21.42 -18.72
N ILE A 983 10.08 21.76 -18.86
CA ILE A 983 9.04 21.56 -17.83
C ILE A 983 8.02 20.47 -18.21
N ARG A 984 8.00 20.02 -19.48
CA ARG A 984 6.93 19.15 -20.04
C ARG A 984 6.86 17.72 -19.48
N VAL A 985 7.96 17.22 -18.94
CA VAL A 985 8.08 15.84 -18.43
C VAL A 985 8.96 15.87 -17.19
N VAL A 986 8.39 15.50 -16.04
CA VAL A 986 9.05 15.52 -14.74
C VAL A 986 9.10 14.11 -14.16
N LYS A 987 10.30 13.71 -13.73
CA LYS A 987 10.58 12.39 -13.15
C LYS A 987 11.71 12.47 -12.14
N LEU A 988 11.35 12.70 -10.88
CA LEU A 988 12.29 12.70 -9.76
C LEU A 988 12.64 11.25 -9.35
N PRO A 989 13.81 11.00 -8.72
CA PRO A 989 14.34 9.64 -8.56
C PRO A 989 13.52 8.66 -7.71
N TRP A 990 12.60 9.18 -6.89
CA TRP A 990 11.76 8.46 -5.93
C TRP A 990 10.27 8.46 -6.33
N MET A 991 9.88 9.12 -7.42
CA MET A 991 8.52 9.03 -7.95
C MET A 991 8.32 7.68 -8.65
N ASP A 992 7.17 7.02 -8.49
CA ASP A 992 6.86 5.77 -9.22
C ASP A 992 6.41 6.04 -10.67
N ASN A 993 5.48 6.97 -10.86
CA ASN A 993 4.95 7.35 -12.18
C ASN A 993 5.70 8.55 -12.79
N ILE A 994 5.46 8.85 -14.07
CA ILE A 994 5.92 10.07 -14.74
C ILE A 994 4.86 11.16 -14.56
N LEU A 995 5.28 12.41 -14.41
CA LEU A 995 4.39 13.57 -14.45
C LEU A 995 4.59 14.33 -15.77
N TYR A 996 3.59 14.28 -16.64
CA TYR A 996 3.49 15.13 -17.83
C TYR A 996 2.92 16.48 -17.44
N VAL A 997 3.35 17.53 -18.15
CA VAL A 997 2.92 18.91 -17.89
C VAL A 997 2.49 19.55 -19.20
N GLU A 998 1.21 19.90 -19.26
CA GLU A 998 0.62 20.75 -20.29
C GLU A 998 0.44 22.15 -19.67
N TRP A 999 1.07 23.15 -20.28
CA TRP A 999 0.98 24.56 -19.92
C TRP A 999 0.58 25.32 -21.18
#